data_AF-A0A644W3V5-F1
#
_entry.id   AF-A0A644W3V5-F1
#
_cell.length_a   1.000
_cell.length_b   1.000
_cell.length_c   1.000
_cell.angle_alpha   90.00
_cell.angle_beta   90.00
_cell.angle_gamma   90.00
#
_symmetry.space_group_name_H-M   'P 1'
#
loop_
_entity.id
_entity.type
_entity.pdbx_description
1 polymer ?
#
loop_
_entity_poly.entity_id
_entity_poly.type
_entity_poly.pdbx_seq_one_letter_code
_entity_poly.pdbx_strand_id
1 'polypeptide(L)'
;MKKNYLLFFIFSLIFSPSLLSAANRYVSVNGEGDGLSWASPKGSIQAAVWDCAAGDTVFVSSGTYNEMFAITDGVSVMGGYHPTTGERDIDAYVTTLDGQGLGKYLIVKYDAACVHPTLIEGFTIKNAEHSNEGGGAYIRGNVTLSRCYIVNCKGSNGGGVFNNGGIVRDCIIELCSSTSSGGAIRNNGGLVENTIMRGNQGKYGTIRNENGGIVRNCILHNNTASVTGWPNSGGIYNPTGIVANCILACNTGEGYAAIHSDGKTFNTIMWNNKGPEGFSDPIAYINGAGSSNNAAVSGFEMAKDAYTLNSNNAATDGPNFKAPTLFAGVPTTPADIAAMRASDWSFSAESPLIDLGTSANTETPVSDIVGTSRPKGAAIDLGAYEFDPNAVTVAVEAVSMTIDTLRLEEKTSQWLSAIVTPTNATNKKILWESSNTAVATVESGLITAVSVGTAIIRVTTIDGGKKDSCVVEVTEEIIPYIHPDALAADLLSENDYTVPTYTKMLIAKYAVVKDSSEMNLLALQQAIAALINKNMPYTVVATINGDPKTRMGFAWFTNQDITNGKIQLVAKANAVEADFASPAFEINSTQRSVNNINYAVYDNNVLSAANLPTNYKRSYRSHKALATGLTPNTTYSYRVGFDNAWSEIRTFTTAVDSKDEFKFLYMTDSHIMNQEYINNTRWVATAAANKAPDARFLLFTGDFVETGTVTNAEWEWEQFFETSMKPAIQKFPMVPTDGNHDDSPNLNYTHHFNTDSIFNQSAATKPQFHGINYSFVYGDALFIVYSQQDYWRTGYMNSLKPWFRAQVEANPNTKWRIAAVHKCLFTGSGHQEDADAKIFRQEMLPLFDELNIDFVIQGHDHVYEVIGPVDNQTKTVIPGSVSGVKDVAVNTNTNMTGKEGGIYNVEGGTLYFNNSTSGRKRYYPYTKEQMEADYAKHEVANYWDLFTGKFGQPGAPVFSEISVNTNEITVSTYTTSEAAAPILFDSFKIVKGNESGLENNNEPINSLFPVPATDKVNTTVNNINNVTAFDISGRSINLPFKNQTIDVSDLSNGIYIVKINADNKTFTSRLLKK
;
A
#
# COMPACT_ATOMS: atom_id res chain seq x y z
N MET A 1 36.95 -23.41 -48.11
CA MET A 1 37.74 -23.03 -49.30
C MET A 1 37.53 -21.54 -49.55
N LYS A 2 38.63 -20.79 -49.72
CA LYS A 2 38.68 -19.34 -49.93
C LYS A 2 38.05 -18.92 -51.27
N LYS A 3 37.33 -17.77 -51.33
CA LYS A 3 37.60 -16.58 -52.18
C LYS A 3 36.36 -15.72 -52.52
N ASN A 4 36.53 -14.40 -52.29
CA ASN A 4 36.09 -13.24 -53.10
C ASN A 4 34.57 -12.94 -53.21
N TYR A 5 34.06 -11.70 -53.11
CA TYR A 5 34.54 -10.46 -53.74
C TYR A 5 34.22 -9.18 -52.95
N LEU A 6 35.13 -8.22 -53.17
CA LEU A 6 35.19 -6.80 -52.78
C LEU A 6 34.65 -5.92 -53.95
N LEU A 7 34.39 -4.63 -53.67
CA LEU A 7 34.17 -3.46 -54.56
C LEU A 7 32.71 -3.10 -54.92
N PHE A 8 32.23 -1.84 -54.97
CA PHE A 8 32.72 -0.47 -54.68
C PHE A 8 31.51 0.49 -54.73
N PHE A 9 31.54 1.64 -54.03
CA PHE A 9 31.36 2.97 -54.65
C PHE A 9 31.74 4.09 -53.65
N ILE A 10 32.61 5.00 -54.11
CA ILE A 10 33.10 6.23 -53.43
C ILE A 10 32.78 7.43 -54.32
N PHE A 11 32.69 8.61 -53.68
CA PHE A 11 32.72 10.02 -54.13
C PHE A 11 31.34 10.72 -54.15
N SER A 12 31.15 11.92 -53.60
CA SER A 12 32.07 12.94 -53.05
C SER A 12 31.31 13.93 -52.15
N LEU A 13 31.95 14.42 -51.08
CA LEU A 13 31.59 15.69 -50.44
C LEU A 13 32.88 16.34 -49.94
N ILE A 14 33.21 17.49 -50.52
CA ILE A 14 34.26 18.40 -50.03
C ILE A 14 33.56 19.38 -49.10
N PHE A 15 33.79 19.26 -47.80
CA PHE A 15 33.84 20.37 -46.85
C PHE A 15 34.66 19.90 -45.64
N SER A 16 35.71 20.64 -45.32
CA SER A 16 36.76 20.30 -44.35
C SER A 16 36.23 19.94 -42.96
N PRO A 17 36.74 18.88 -42.31
CA PRO A 17 36.71 18.79 -40.86
C PRO A 17 38.06 19.25 -40.30
N SER A 18 38.02 20.24 -39.42
CA SER A 18 39.01 20.34 -38.36
C SER A 18 39.02 19.01 -37.60
N LEU A 19 40.13 18.27 -37.67
CA LEU A 19 40.43 17.14 -36.81
C LEU A 19 40.48 17.63 -35.35
N LEU A 20 39.35 17.63 -34.65
CA LEU A 20 39.33 17.57 -33.20
C LEU A 20 39.62 16.11 -32.84
N SER A 21 40.82 15.85 -32.35
CA SER A 21 41.20 14.59 -31.71
C SER A 21 40.21 14.30 -30.58
N ALA A 22 39.62 13.11 -30.55
CA ALA A 22 38.88 12.61 -29.40
C ALA A 22 39.72 12.81 -28.14
N ALA A 23 39.14 13.44 -27.12
CA ALA A 23 39.84 13.82 -25.90
C ALA A 23 39.50 12.80 -24.82
N ASN A 24 40.07 11.61 -24.93
CA ASN A 24 39.93 10.56 -23.91
C ASN A 24 40.32 11.09 -22.52
N ARG A 25 39.62 10.66 -21.48
CA ARG A 25 39.97 10.98 -20.08
C ARG A 25 40.31 9.72 -19.31
N TYR A 26 41.29 9.81 -18.42
CA TYR A 26 41.80 8.71 -17.62
C TYR A 26 41.57 9.03 -16.13
N VAL A 27 41.01 8.06 -15.41
CA VAL A 27 40.59 8.22 -14.01
C VAL A 27 41.17 7.12 -13.15
N SER A 28 41.79 7.50 -12.03
CA SER A 28 42.34 6.58 -11.02
C SER A 28 42.01 7.06 -9.62
N VAL A 29 41.85 6.12 -8.69
CA VAL A 29 41.59 6.44 -7.27
C VAL A 29 42.69 7.37 -6.76
N ASN A 30 42.30 8.47 -6.11
CA ASN A 30 43.19 9.53 -5.61
C ASN A 30 44.03 10.24 -6.69
N GLY A 31 43.62 10.22 -7.97
CA GLY A 31 44.27 10.99 -9.01
C GLY A 31 44.14 12.51 -8.78
N GLU A 32 45.23 13.24 -8.96
CA GLU A 32 45.26 14.71 -8.85
C GLU A 32 45.64 15.41 -10.18
N GLY A 33 45.72 14.63 -11.26
CA GLY A 33 46.18 15.08 -12.58
C GLY A 33 45.11 15.69 -13.48
N ASP A 34 45.52 16.05 -14.69
CA ASP A 34 44.66 16.64 -15.72
C ASP A 34 43.72 15.64 -16.41
N GLY A 35 43.98 14.34 -16.28
CA GLY A 35 43.21 13.26 -16.87
C GLY A 35 43.55 12.97 -18.32
N LEU A 36 44.67 13.47 -18.86
CA LEU A 36 45.05 13.27 -20.26
C LEU A 36 45.85 11.99 -20.51
N SER A 37 46.31 11.30 -19.45
CA SER A 37 46.97 9.99 -19.53
C SER A 37 46.89 9.24 -18.20
N TRP A 38 47.21 7.94 -18.20
CA TRP A 38 47.38 7.15 -16.97
C TRP A 38 48.49 7.66 -16.03
N ALA A 39 49.44 8.46 -16.52
CA ALA A 39 50.49 9.07 -15.69
C ALA A 39 50.01 10.35 -14.97
N SER A 40 48.91 10.94 -15.42
CA SER A 40 48.28 12.14 -14.86
C SER A 40 46.76 11.94 -14.81
N PRO A 41 46.25 10.93 -14.06
CA PRO A 41 44.82 10.63 -14.04
C PRO A 41 44.06 11.59 -13.13
N LYS A 42 42.78 11.82 -13.44
CA LYS A 42 41.85 12.52 -12.52
C LYS A 42 41.40 11.58 -11.41
N GLY A 43 41.02 12.16 -10.27
CA GLY A 43 40.49 11.43 -9.11
C GLY A 43 38.97 11.21 -9.10
N SER A 44 38.22 11.89 -9.97
CA SER A 44 36.76 11.80 -10.07
C SER A 44 36.31 11.45 -11.48
N ILE A 45 35.42 10.47 -11.56
CA ILE A 45 34.74 10.06 -12.79
C ILE A 45 33.84 11.20 -13.28
N GLN A 46 33.09 11.84 -12.38
CA GLN A 46 32.22 12.96 -12.77
C GLN A 46 33.03 14.12 -13.37
N ALA A 47 34.18 14.45 -12.78
CA ALA A 47 35.04 15.52 -13.29
C ALA A 47 35.60 15.18 -14.68
N ALA A 48 35.94 13.91 -14.93
CA ALA A 48 36.37 13.45 -16.25
C ALA A 48 35.24 13.53 -17.29
N VAL A 49 34.03 13.11 -16.91
CA VAL A 49 32.84 13.16 -17.79
C VAL A 49 32.50 14.59 -18.21
N TRP A 50 32.66 15.58 -17.32
CA TRP A 50 32.42 16.99 -17.66
C TRP A 50 33.46 17.60 -18.61
N ASP A 51 34.64 17.02 -18.71
CA ASP A 51 35.69 17.46 -19.64
C ASP A 51 35.57 16.81 -21.03
N CYS A 52 34.57 15.95 -21.24
CA CYS A 52 34.33 15.20 -22.47
C CYS A 52 33.17 15.76 -23.28
N ALA A 53 33.20 15.52 -24.60
CA ALA A 53 32.11 15.79 -25.54
C ALA A 53 31.61 14.49 -26.18
N ALA A 54 30.48 14.56 -26.91
CA ALA A 54 29.90 13.41 -27.59
C ALA A 54 30.94 12.73 -28.51
N GLY A 55 31.14 11.42 -28.34
CA GLY A 55 32.15 10.62 -29.02
C GLY A 55 33.41 10.33 -28.19
N ASP A 56 33.63 11.05 -27.09
CA ASP A 56 34.75 10.80 -26.17
C ASP A 56 34.50 9.61 -25.24
N THR A 57 35.58 9.08 -24.66
CA THR A 57 35.53 7.99 -23.68
C THR A 57 36.32 8.33 -22.41
N VAL A 58 35.72 8.03 -21.27
CA VAL A 58 36.35 8.05 -19.95
C VAL A 58 36.77 6.64 -19.58
N PHE A 59 38.06 6.40 -19.42
CA PHE A 59 38.65 5.15 -18.96
C PHE A 59 38.92 5.20 -17.47
N VAL A 60 38.40 4.23 -16.73
CA VAL A 60 38.47 4.19 -15.26
C VAL A 60 39.27 2.97 -14.82
N SER A 61 40.31 3.19 -14.03
CA SER A 61 41.13 2.09 -13.52
C SER A 61 40.44 1.34 -12.38
N SER A 62 40.92 0.12 -12.12
CA SER A 62 40.54 -0.66 -10.95
C SER A 62 40.69 0.13 -9.65
N GLY A 63 39.78 -0.08 -8.72
CA GLY A 63 39.73 0.64 -7.46
C GLY A 63 38.30 0.85 -6.97
N THR A 64 38.15 1.41 -5.77
CA THR A 64 36.83 1.76 -5.21
C THR A 64 36.64 3.27 -5.24
N TYR A 65 35.53 3.70 -5.83
CA TYR A 65 35.11 5.08 -5.98
C TYR A 65 33.80 5.27 -5.21
N ASN A 66 33.78 6.20 -4.27
CA ASN A 66 32.58 6.58 -3.51
C ASN A 66 32.04 7.91 -4.08
N GLU A 67 31.57 7.86 -5.31
CA GLU A 67 30.99 9.01 -6.00
C GLU A 67 29.80 8.57 -6.87
N MET A 68 28.96 9.54 -7.22
CA MET A 68 27.95 9.41 -8.27
C MET A 68 28.42 10.20 -9.50
N PHE A 69 28.13 9.69 -10.69
CA PHE A 69 28.27 10.49 -11.91
C PHE A 69 27.00 10.49 -12.77
N ALA A 70 26.69 11.67 -13.30
CA ALA A 70 25.66 11.89 -14.29
C ALA A 70 26.21 11.58 -15.69
N ILE A 71 25.39 10.88 -16.49
CA ILE A 71 25.71 10.52 -17.87
C ILE A 71 25.58 11.76 -18.77
N THR A 72 26.63 12.06 -19.52
CA THR A 72 26.62 13.06 -20.60
C THR A 72 26.32 12.39 -21.94
N ASP A 73 25.46 13.00 -22.76
CA ASP A 73 25.07 12.47 -24.08
C ASP A 73 26.28 12.20 -24.98
N GLY A 74 26.43 10.95 -25.42
CA GLY A 74 27.50 10.50 -26.31
C GLY A 74 28.85 10.24 -25.64
N VAL A 75 28.99 10.40 -24.32
CA VAL A 75 30.25 10.15 -23.59
C VAL A 75 30.22 8.75 -22.98
N SER A 76 31.09 7.87 -23.46
CA SER A 76 31.19 6.50 -22.92
C SER A 76 32.08 6.45 -21.67
N VAL A 77 31.74 5.60 -20.71
CA VAL A 77 32.51 5.41 -19.47
C VAL A 77 32.82 3.93 -19.29
N MET A 78 34.10 3.58 -19.23
CA MET A 78 34.57 2.20 -19.27
C MET A 78 35.47 1.90 -18.07
N GLY A 79 35.02 0.98 -17.21
CA GLY A 79 35.83 0.38 -16.15
C GLY A 79 36.65 -0.81 -16.65
N GLY A 80 37.51 -1.31 -15.76
CA GLY A 80 38.29 -2.54 -15.99
C GLY A 80 39.73 -2.30 -16.42
N TYR A 81 40.34 -1.18 -16.07
CA TYR A 81 41.71 -0.84 -16.52
C TYR A 81 42.74 -0.98 -15.40
N HIS A 82 43.91 -1.50 -15.71
CA HIS A 82 45.04 -1.49 -14.78
C HIS A 82 45.57 -0.05 -14.60
N PRO A 83 45.77 0.45 -13.36
CA PRO A 83 46.04 1.87 -13.09
C PRO A 83 47.35 2.39 -13.65
N THR A 84 48.32 1.52 -13.96
CA THR A 84 49.65 1.93 -14.45
C THR A 84 49.90 1.58 -15.91
N THR A 85 49.40 0.43 -16.36
CA THR A 85 49.69 -0.09 -17.72
C THR A 85 48.59 0.26 -18.71
N GLY A 86 47.39 0.58 -18.24
CA GLY A 86 46.24 0.81 -19.10
C GLY A 86 45.72 -0.45 -19.81
N GLU A 87 46.22 -1.63 -19.45
CA GLU A 87 45.68 -2.90 -19.90
C GLU A 87 44.23 -3.04 -19.42
N ARG A 88 43.34 -3.58 -20.26
CA ARG A 88 41.94 -3.74 -19.92
C ARG A 88 41.58 -5.22 -19.74
N ASP A 89 41.06 -5.52 -18.56
CA ASP A 89 40.49 -6.80 -18.18
C ASP A 89 39.48 -6.50 -17.05
N ILE A 90 38.19 -6.64 -17.34
CA ILE A 90 37.12 -6.25 -16.40
C ILE A 90 37.06 -7.17 -15.17
N ASP A 91 37.55 -8.40 -15.29
CA ASP A 91 37.54 -9.40 -14.22
C ASP A 91 38.81 -9.28 -13.37
N ALA A 92 39.97 -9.05 -14.00
CA ALA A 92 41.23 -8.87 -13.28
C ALA A 92 41.36 -7.47 -12.65
N TYR A 93 40.79 -6.43 -13.26
CA TYR A 93 40.97 -5.03 -12.87
C TYR A 93 39.63 -4.38 -12.43
N VAL A 94 39.01 -4.96 -11.40
CA VAL A 94 37.67 -4.57 -10.93
C VAL A 94 37.58 -3.08 -10.56
N THR A 95 36.64 -2.39 -11.22
CA THR A 95 36.30 -0.99 -10.94
C THR A 95 34.99 -0.93 -10.17
N THR A 96 35.01 -0.46 -8.93
CA THR A 96 33.86 -0.46 -8.01
C THR A 96 33.34 0.96 -7.77
N LEU A 97 32.04 1.16 -7.99
CA LEU A 97 31.26 2.28 -7.45
C LEU A 97 30.56 1.81 -6.17
N ASP A 98 30.91 2.38 -5.02
CA ASP A 98 30.33 2.03 -3.72
C ASP A 98 29.46 3.18 -3.21
N GLY A 99 28.16 2.92 -3.06
CA GLY A 99 27.16 3.92 -2.67
C GLY A 99 26.91 4.05 -1.18
N GLN A 100 27.65 3.30 -0.35
CA GLN A 100 27.45 3.33 1.09
C GLN A 100 27.50 4.77 1.63
N GLY A 101 26.43 5.18 2.32
CA GLY A 101 26.31 6.51 2.93
C GLY A 101 25.98 7.66 1.99
N LEU A 102 25.82 7.43 0.68
CA LEU A 102 25.54 8.51 -0.28
C LEU A 102 24.06 8.90 -0.38
N GLY A 103 23.14 7.95 -0.13
CA GLY A 103 21.68 8.18 -0.27
C GLY A 103 21.25 8.57 -1.70
N LYS A 104 22.01 8.15 -2.72
CA LYS A 104 21.83 8.50 -4.14
C LYS A 104 22.14 7.27 -5.02
N TYR A 105 21.69 7.33 -6.27
CA TYR A 105 22.23 6.50 -7.36
C TYR A 105 23.73 6.69 -7.52
N LEU A 106 24.36 5.74 -8.19
CA LEU A 106 25.75 5.85 -8.61
C LEU A 106 25.88 6.30 -10.06
N ILE A 107 24.92 5.95 -10.92
CA ILE A 107 24.90 6.31 -12.34
C ILE A 107 23.53 6.84 -12.72
N VAL A 108 23.47 8.03 -13.34
CA VAL A 108 22.17 8.68 -13.56
C VAL A 108 22.08 9.49 -14.85
N LYS A 109 20.93 9.38 -15.54
CA LYS A 109 20.52 10.25 -16.66
C LYS A 109 19.14 10.87 -16.40
N TYR A 110 19.07 11.97 -15.65
CA TYR A 110 17.79 12.56 -15.22
C TYR A 110 17.06 13.43 -16.26
N ASP A 111 17.82 14.01 -17.17
CA ASP A 111 17.37 14.94 -18.21
C ASP A 111 16.76 14.17 -19.41
N ALA A 112 16.95 14.61 -20.65
CA ALA A 112 16.36 13.93 -21.81
C ALA A 112 17.03 12.57 -22.11
N ALA A 113 16.41 11.73 -22.94
CA ALA A 113 17.11 10.58 -23.52
C ALA A 113 18.37 11.04 -24.28
N CYS A 114 19.41 10.19 -24.31
CA CYS A 114 20.58 10.47 -25.13
C CYS A 114 20.17 10.49 -26.62
N VAL A 115 20.75 11.40 -27.39
CA VAL A 115 20.60 11.41 -28.86
C VAL A 115 21.70 10.57 -29.48
N HIS A 116 22.87 10.51 -28.82
CA HIS A 116 24.02 9.74 -29.25
C HIS A 116 24.16 8.45 -28.42
N PRO A 117 24.54 7.32 -29.05
CA PRO A 117 24.81 6.09 -28.31
C PRO A 117 25.82 6.32 -27.19
N THR A 118 25.46 5.91 -25.98
CA THR A 118 26.26 6.13 -24.78
C THR A 118 26.47 4.81 -24.05
N LEU A 119 27.72 4.37 -23.89
CA LEU A 119 28.05 3.08 -23.28
C LEU A 119 28.64 3.27 -21.88
N ILE A 120 28.06 2.57 -20.90
CA ILE A 120 28.62 2.41 -19.56
C ILE A 120 28.93 0.94 -19.35
N GLU A 121 30.19 0.61 -19.07
CA GLU A 121 30.63 -0.79 -19.10
C GLU A 121 31.69 -1.15 -18.06
N GLY A 122 31.58 -2.36 -17.48
CA GLY A 122 32.66 -2.95 -16.68
C GLY A 122 32.73 -2.47 -15.23
N PHE A 123 31.60 -2.06 -14.65
CA PHE A 123 31.54 -1.58 -13.26
C PHE A 123 30.92 -2.61 -12.33
N THR A 124 31.51 -2.73 -11.13
CA THR A 124 30.79 -3.23 -9.96
C THR A 124 30.07 -2.06 -9.28
N ILE A 125 28.76 -2.13 -9.16
CA ILE A 125 27.89 -1.09 -8.60
C ILE A 125 27.26 -1.65 -7.34
N LYS A 126 27.58 -1.11 -6.15
CA LYS A 126 27.11 -1.72 -4.90
C LYS A 126 26.68 -0.73 -3.82
N ASN A 127 25.87 -1.23 -2.88
CA ASN A 127 25.47 -0.54 -1.64
C ASN A 127 24.81 0.83 -1.86
N ALA A 128 24.25 1.08 -3.04
CA ALA A 128 23.52 2.31 -3.33
C ALA A 128 22.11 2.23 -2.74
N GLU A 129 21.66 3.30 -2.08
CA GLU A 129 20.29 3.40 -1.57
C GLU A 129 19.65 4.70 -2.05
N HIS A 130 18.46 4.59 -2.63
CA HIS A 130 17.69 5.75 -3.07
C HIS A 130 16.19 5.57 -2.83
N SER A 131 15.55 6.60 -2.28
CA SER A 131 14.17 6.50 -1.79
C SER A 131 13.09 6.62 -2.86
N ASN A 132 13.39 7.19 -4.03
CA ASN A 132 12.35 7.60 -4.99
C ASN A 132 12.33 6.82 -6.32
N GLU A 133 13.45 6.25 -6.76
CA GLU A 133 13.49 5.49 -8.03
C GLU A 133 14.50 4.33 -7.99
N GLY A 134 15.34 4.07 -9.01
CA GLY A 134 16.25 2.91 -8.99
C GLY A 134 17.32 2.98 -7.88
N GLY A 135 17.94 1.86 -7.49
CA GLY A 135 18.98 1.90 -6.45
C GLY A 135 20.38 2.21 -6.99
N GLY A 136 20.89 1.39 -7.89
CA GLY A 136 22.24 1.52 -8.46
C GLY A 136 22.32 2.49 -9.64
N ALA A 137 21.39 2.39 -10.58
CA ALA A 137 21.39 3.21 -11.80
C ALA A 137 20.00 3.64 -12.27
N TYR A 138 19.92 4.83 -12.87
CA TYR A 138 18.77 5.30 -13.65
C TYR A 138 19.24 5.67 -15.05
N ILE A 139 18.78 4.92 -16.07
CA ILE A 139 19.19 5.09 -17.47
C ILE A 139 18.01 5.41 -18.37
N ARG A 140 18.27 6.15 -19.45
CA ARG A 140 17.28 6.54 -20.47
C ARG A 140 17.66 6.03 -21.87
N GLY A 141 16.82 6.28 -22.86
CA GLY A 141 17.04 5.91 -24.26
C GLY A 141 18.45 6.24 -24.78
N ASN A 142 18.98 5.34 -25.63
CA ASN A 142 20.34 5.33 -26.19
C ASN A 142 21.49 5.17 -25.18
N VAL A 143 21.19 4.95 -23.89
CA VAL A 143 22.20 4.49 -22.92
C VAL A 143 22.22 2.96 -22.88
N THR A 144 23.42 2.40 -22.99
CA THR A 144 23.67 0.97 -22.77
C THR A 144 24.48 0.77 -21.51
N LEU A 145 23.92 0.05 -20.55
CA LEU A 145 24.63 -0.49 -19.39
C LEU A 145 25.02 -1.93 -19.71
N SER A 146 26.32 -2.20 -19.83
CA SER A 146 26.86 -3.47 -20.33
C SER A 146 27.87 -4.07 -19.36
N ARG A 147 27.92 -5.40 -19.21
CA ARG A 147 28.98 -6.09 -18.44
C ARG A 147 29.21 -5.49 -17.05
N CYS A 148 28.13 -5.16 -16.35
CA CYS A 148 28.16 -4.61 -15.01
C CYS A 148 27.67 -5.63 -13.99
N TYR A 149 28.25 -5.56 -12.79
CA TYR A 149 27.85 -6.37 -11.64
C TYR A 149 27.21 -5.47 -10.60
N ILE A 150 25.90 -5.59 -10.41
CA ILE A 150 25.09 -4.72 -9.55
C ILE A 150 24.66 -5.53 -8.34
N VAL A 151 25.07 -5.11 -7.14
CA VAL A 151 24.89 -5.93 -5.94
C VAL A 151 24.50 -5.10 -4.72
N ASN A 152 23.53 -5.60 -3.95
CA ASN A 152 23.13 -4.98 -2.68
C ASN A 152 22.71 -3.50 -2.82
N CYS A 153 21.99 -3.17 -3.89
CA CYS A 153 21.41 -1.85 -4.11
C CYS A 153 19.93 -1.83 -3.69
N LYS A 154 19.44 -0.67 -3.25
CA LYS A 154 18.09 -0.47 -2.77
C LYS A 154 17.43 0.74 -3.42
N GLY A 155 16.25 0.53 -4.00
CA GLY A 155 15.47 1.55 -4.69
C GLY A 155 13.98 1.52 -4.33
N SER A 156 13.21 2.41 -4.93
CA SER A 156 11.75 2.34 -5.01
C SER A 156 11.27 1.79 -6.36
N ASN A 157 11.96 2.09 -7.46
CA ASN A 157 11.56 1.70 -8.82
C ASN A 157 12.74 1.07 -9.58
N GLY A 158 13.08 -0.18 -9.26
CA GLY A 158 14.26 -0.89 -9.78
C GLY A 158 15.38 -0.96 -8.75
N GLY A 159 15.38 -1.93 -7.84
CA GLY A 159 16.35 -1.98 -6.74
C GLY A 159 17.82 -1.94 -7.21
N GLY A 160 18.11 -2.56 -8.34
CA GLY A 160 19.37 -2.35 -9.07
C GLY A 160 19.28 -1.22 -10.09
N VAL A 161 18.38 -1.33 -11.07
CA VAL A 161 18.32 -0.43 -12.23
C VAL A 161 16.89 0.01 -12.53
N PHE A 162 16.69 1.31 -12.73
CA PHE A 162 15.55 1.81 -13.49
C PHE A 162 15.97 2.02 -14.94
N ASN A 163 15.51 1.14 -15.84
CA ASN A 163 15.70 1.27 -17.27
C ASN A 163 14.49 1.97 -17.92
N ASN A 164 14.66 3.22 -18.37
CA ASN A 164 13.62 4.02 -19.01
C ASN A 164 13.90 4.21 -20.51
N GLY A 165 13.72 3.15 -21.29
CA GLY A 165 13.96 3.12 -22.74
C GLY A 165 15.41 2.83 -23.16
N GLY A 166 16.33 2.59 -22.21
CA GLY A 166 17.72 2.21 -22.47
C GLY A 166 17.92 0.70 -22.65
N ILE A 167 19.19 0.28 -22.62
CA ILE A 167 19.61 -1.12 -22.79
C ILE A 167 20.39 -1.57 -21.55
N VAL A 168 19.99 -2.68 -20.93
CA VAL A 168 20.76 -3.40 -19.92
C VAL A 168 21.16 -4.75 -20.53
N ARG A 169 22.46 -5.00 -20.67
CA ARG A 169 22.97 -6.17 -21.39
C ARG A 169 24.14 -6.82 -20.64
N ASP A 170 24.24 -8.15 -20.71
CA ASP A 170 25.39 -8.91 -20.21
C ASP A 170 25.72 -8.58 -18.74
N CYS A 171 24.70 -8.28 -17.93
CA CYS A 171 24.86 -7.85 -16.54
C CYS A 171 24.53 -8.98 -15.56
N ILE A 172 25.01 -8.83 -14.33
CA ILE A 172 24.56 -9.63 -13.18
C ILE A 172 23.98 -8.66 -12.14
N ILE A 173 22.74 -8.88 -11.71
CA ILE A 173 22.07 -8.06 -10.69
C ILE A 173 21.61 -8.95 -9.55
N GLU A 174 22.15 -8.73 -8.35
CA GLU A 174 21.84 -9.61 -7.23
C GLU A 174 21.71 -8.91 -5.88
N LEU A 175 20.95 -9.55 -4.99
CA LEU A 175 20.75 -9.07 -3.61
C LEU A 175 20.21 -7.63 -3.55
N CYS A 176 19.56 -7.14 -4.61
CA CYS A 176 19.00 -5.81 -4.66
C CYS A 176 17.54 -5.83 -4.17
N SER A 177 17.09 -4.71 -3.61
CA SER A 177 15.74 -4.60 -3.05
C SER A 177 14.97 -3.37 -3.52
N SER A 178 13.65 -3.48 -3.65
CA SER A 178 12.77 -2.39 -4.09
C SER A 178 11.49 -2.26 -3.27
N THR A 179 11.14 -1.04 -2.85
CA THR A 179 9.92 -0.78 -2.06
C THR A 179 8.64 -0.66 -2.88
N SER A 180 8.73 -0.39 -4.20
CA SER A 180 7.55 -0.25 -5.07
C SER A 180 7.56 -1.20 -6.26
N SER A 181 8.60 -1.23 -7.09
CA SER A 181 8.59 -2.02 -8.34
C SER A 181 9.95 -2.57 -8.70
N GLY A 182 10.03 -3.84 -9.12
CA GLY A 182 11.25 -4.49 -9.66
C GLY A 182 12.43 -4.52 -8.69
N GLY A 183 12.65 -5.61 -7.97
CA GLY A 183 13.76 -5.79 -7.03
C GLY A 183 15.14 -5.67 -7.67
N ALA A 184 15.28 -6.16 -8.90
CA ALA A 184 16.45 -5.92 -9.74
C ALA A 184 16.21 -4.76 -10.69
N ILE A 185 15.18 -4.85 -11.55
CA ILE A 185 14.97 -3.90 -12.63
C ILE A 185 13.51 -3.43 -12.71
N ARG A 186 13.31 -2.13 -12.89
CA ARG A 186 12.08 -1.62 -13.51
C ARG A 186 12.40 -1.29 -14.97
N ASN A 187 11.82 -2.04 -15.90
CA ASN A 187 12.04 -1.87 -17.33
C ASN A 187 10.82 -1.20 -17.97
N ASN A 188 10.98 0.07 -18.35
CA ASN A 188 9.95 0.89 -18.96
C ASN A 188 10.32 1.16 -20.43
N GLY A 189 9.78 0.36 -21.35
CA GLY A 189 10.03 0.50 -22.79
C GLY A 189 11.46 0.23 -23.26
N GLY A 190 12.34 -0.31 -22.41
CA GLY A 190 13.74 -0.61 -22.72
C GLY A 190 14.00 -2.07 -23.05
N LEU A 191 15.26 -2.40 -23.35
CA LEU A 191 15.74 -3.77 -23.58
C LEU A 191 16.55 -4.27 -22.38
N VAL A 192 16.21 -5.45 -21.90
CA VAL A 192 17.02 -6.23 -20.96
C VAL A 192 17.40 -7.55 -21.62
N GLU A 193 18.70 -7.78 -21.79
CA GLU A 193 19.22 -8.91 -22.55
C GLU A 193 20.40 -9.58 -21.84
N ASN A 194 20.54 -10.90 -21.98
CA ASN A 194 21.70 -11.67 -21.49
C ASN A 194 22.05 -11.39 -20.02
N THR A 195 21.05 -11.14 -19.18
CA THR A 195 21.25 -10.67 -17.80
C THR A 195 20.83 -11.75 -16.81
N ILE A 196 21.65 -11.96 -15.78
CA ILE A 196 21.34 -12.84 -14.66
C ILE A 196 20.84 -11.99 -13.50
N MET A 197 19.67 -12.30 -12.96
CA MET A 197 19.09 -11.61 -11.81
C MET A 197 18.77 -12.60 -10.71
N ARG A 198 19.43 -12.47 -9.56
CA ARG A 198 19.30 -13.46 -8.48
C ARG A 198 19.30 -12.91 -7.07
N GLY A 199 18.53 -13.51 -6.16
CA GLY A 199 18.51 -13.06 -4.77
C GLY A 199 17.87 -11.68 -4.56
N ASN A 200 17.09 -11.18 -5.51
CA ASN A 200 16.51 -9.84 -5.44
C ASN A 200 15.12 -9.85 -4.80
N GLN A 201 14.72 -8.73 -4.21
CA GLN A 201 13.43 -8.58 -3.53
C GLN A 201 12.68 -7.35 -4.04
N GLY A 202 11.42 -7.48 -4.44
CA GLY A 202 10.64 -6.31 -4.85
C GLY A 202 9.14 -6.53 -4.81
N LYS A 203 8.35 -5.47 -4.62
CA LYS A 203 6.89 -5.57 -4.52
C LYS A 203 6.22 -6.24 -5.74
N TYR A 204 6.68 -5.94 -6.96
CA TYR A 204 6.22 -6.58 -8.21
C TYR A 204 7.28 -7.54 -8.79
N GLY A 205 8.03 -8.22 -7.94
CA GLY A 205 9.04 -9.18 -8.36
C GLY A 205 10.41 -8.62 -8.62
N THR A 206 11.25 -9.46 -9.24
CA THR A 206 12.61 -9.13 -9.67
C THR A 206 12.60 -8.08 -10.77
N ILE A 207 11.71 -8.25 -11.76
CA ILE A 207 11.56 -7.32 -12.86
C ILE A 207 10.11 -6.94 -13.05
N ARG A 208 9.88 -5.63 -13.19
CA ARG A 208 8.62 -5.08 -13.72
C ARG A 208 8.88 -4.62 -15.15
N ASN A 209 8.25 -5.27 -16.12
CA ASN A 209 8.39 -4.97 -17.55
C ASN A 209 7.11 -4.31 -18.08
N GLU A 210 7.22 -3.08 -18.57
CA GLU A 210 6.06 -2.28 -18.97
C GLU A 210 6.36 -1.40 -20.19
N ASN A 211 5.29 -0.83 -20.76
CA ASN A 211 5.29 0.07 -21.90
C ASN A 211 6.06 -0.47 -23.11
N GLY A 212 5.88 -1.76 -23.41
CA GLY A 212 6.49 -2.41 -24.56
C GLY A 212 7.95 -2.82 -24.37
N GLY A 213 8.46 -2.84 -23.14
CA GLY A 213 9.80 -3.33 -22.83
C GLY A 213 10.02 -4.79 -23.25
N ILE A 214 11.29 -5.14 -23.52
CA ILE A 214 11.71 -6.47 -23.95
C ILE A 214 12.67 -7.06 -22.91
N VAL A 215 12.38 -8.26 -22.44
CA VAL A 215 13.25 -9.06 -21.57
C VAL A 215 13.57 -10.36 -22.29
N ARG A 216 14.82 -10.60 -22.66
CA ARG A 216 15.19 -11.81 -23.40
C ARG A 216 16.54 -12.41 -23.04
N ASN A 217 16.71 -13.72 -23.23
CA ASN A 217 17.93 -14.44 -22.86
C ASN A 217 18.35 -14.20 -21.40
N CYS A 218 17.40 -14.07 -20.48
CA CYS A 218 17.70 -13.75 -19.08
C CYS A 218 17.48 -14.97 -18.17
N ILE A 219 18.23 -15.02 -17.07
CA ILE A 219 18.06 -16.01 -16.00
C ILE A 219 17.65 -15.28 -14.74
N LEU A 220 16.45 -15.58 -14.23
CA LEU A 220 15.91 -14.97 -13.02
C LEU A 220 15.67 -16.08 -11.99
N HIS A 221 16.49 -16.11 -10.93
CA HIS A 221 16.36 -17.15 -9.92
C HIS A 221 16.58 -16.73 -8.47
N ASN A 222 15.97 -17.45 -7.53
CA ASN A 222 16.11 -17.17 -6.09
C ASN A 222 15.65 -15.76 -5.70
N ASN A 223 14.62 -15.22 -6.35
CA ASN A 223 14.09 -13.90 -6.05
C ASN A 223 12.75 -13.96 -5.32
N THR A 224 12.32 -12.87 -4.70
CA THR A 224 11.10 -12.80 -3.89
C THR A 224 10.25 -11.57 -4.21
N ALA A 225 8.93 -11.77 -4.36
CA ALA A 225 7.94 -10.69 -4.30
C ALA A 225 7.39 -10.53 -2.87
N SER A 226 7.42 -9.31 -2.32
CA SER A 226 7.36 -9.07 -0.86
C SER A 226 6.06 -8.46 -0.31
N VAL A 227 4.97 -8.35 -1.08
CA VAL A 227 3.72 -7.75 -0.57
C VAL A 227 2.46 -8.37 -1.17
N THR A 228 1.37 -8.31 -0.40
CA THR A 228 0.00 -8.57 -0.84
C THR A 228 -0.47 -7.41 -1.72
N GLY A 229 -0.72 -7.66 -3.00
CA GLY A 229 -1.21 -6.67 -3.95
C GLY A 229 -1.21 -7.21 -5.37
N TRP A 230 -2.40 -7.36 -5.95
CA TRP A 230 -2.58 -8.01 -7.24
C TRP A 230 -2.37 -7.05 -8.42
N PRO A 231 -1.71 -7.45 -9.53
CA PRO A 231 -0.91 -8.67 -9.70
C PRO A 231 0.56 -8.47 -9.31
N ASN A 232 1.18 -9.44 -8.62
CA ASN A 232 2.61 -9.48 -8.31
C ASN A 232 3.22 -10.81 -8.82
N SER A 233 4.54 -10.87 -9.01
CA SER A 233 5.23 -12.10 -9.45
C SER A 233 6.61 -12.19 -8.83
N GLY A 234 7.07 -13.32 -8.29
CA GLY A 234 8.45 -13.45 -7.78
C GLY A 234 9.53 -13.20 -8.83
N GLY A 235 9.35 -13.75 -10.03
CA GLY A 235 10.24 -13.54 -11.18
C GLY A 235 9.90 -12.26 -11.95
N ILE A 236 8.95 -12.36 -12.88
CA ILE A 236 8.59 -11.27 -13.82
C ILE A 236 7.14 -10.83 -13.65
N TYR A 237 6.91 -9.53 -13.44
CA TYR A 237 5.61 -8.90 -13.70
C TYR A 237 5.66 -8.16 -15.05
N ASN A 238 4.86 -8.61 -16.02
CA ASN A 238 4.83 -8.15 -17.41
C ASN A 238 3.42 -7.70 -17.83
N PRO A 239 2.92 -6.55 -17.34
CA PRO A 239 1.63 -5.99 -17.78
C PRO A 239 1.60 -5.67 -19.28
N THR A 240 2.75 -5.37 -19.90
CA THR A 240 2.86 -5.17 -21.35
C THR A 240 4.30 -5.45 -21.80
N GLY A 241 4.49 -5.88 -23.04
CA GLY A 241 5.83 -6.12 -23.60
C GLY A 241 6.11 -7.60 -23.89
N ILE A 242 7.38 -7.95 -23.99
CA ILE A 242 7.84 -9.25 -24.50
C ILE A 242 8.81 -9.90 -23.50
N VAL A 243 8.57 -11.16 -23.19
CA VAL A 243 9.48 -12.05 -22.45
C VAL A 243 9.85 -13.22 -23.35
N ALA A 244 11.14 -13.44 -23.60
CA ALA A 244 11.57 -14.43 -24.59
C ALA A 244 12.84 -15.17 -24.18
N ASN A 245 12.88 -16.51 -24.32
CA ASN A 245 14.09 -17.30 -24.08
C ASN A 245 14.66 -17.09 -22.67
N CYS A 246 13.80 -17.06 -21.65
CA CYS A 246 14.19 -16.82 -20.27
C CYS A 246 14.10 -18.10 -19.42
N ILE A 247 14.86 -18.15 -18.32
CA ILE A 247 14.72 -19.16 -17.27
C ILE A 247 14.27 -18.44 -15.99
N LEU A 248 13.09 -18.80 -15.49
CA LEU A 248 12.49 -18.28 -14.27
C LEU A 248 12.43 -19.41 -13.26
N ALA A 249 13.37 -19.46 -12.32
CA ALA A 249 13.49 -20.61 -11.44
C ALA A 249 13.64 -20.26 -9.96
N CYS A 250 13.14 -21.09 -9.05
CA CYS A 250 13.40 -20.89 -7.62
C CYS A 250 12.95 -19.51 -7.07
N ASN A 251 11.97 -18.87 -7.69
CA ASN A 251 11.43 -17.59 -7.20
C ASN A 251 10.25 -17.82 -6.26
N THR A 252 9.99 -16.87 -5.37
CA THR A 252 8.82 -16.88 -4.47
C THR A 252 7.96 -15.64 -4.68
N GLY A 253 6.64 -15.77 -4.58
CA GLY A 253 5.73 -14.63 -4.63
C GLY A 253 4.36 -14.98 -4.09
N GLU A 254 3.67 -13.99 -3.52
CA GLU A 254 2.37 -14.21 -2.85
C GLU A 254 1.21 -14.41 -3.82
N GLY A 255 1.24 -13.81 -5.01
CA GLY A 255 0.31 -14.08 -6.10
C GLY A 255 0.89 -15.08 -7.10
N TYR A 256 1.74 -14.60 -8.01
CA TYR A 256 2.48 -15.45 -8.95
C TYR A 256 3.92 -15.64 -8.45
N ALA A 257 4.51 -16.82 -8.63
CA ALA A 257 5.90 -17.03 -8.21
C ALA A 257 6.87 -16.90 -9.39
N ALA A 258 6.48 -17.37 -10.58
CA ALA A 258 7.34 -17.34 -11.76
C ALA A 258 7.13 -16.08 -12.63
N ILE A 259 5.92 -15.92 -13.16
CA ILE A 259 5.57 -14.84 -14.07
C ILE A 259 4.09 -14.50 -13.99
N HIS A 260 3.76 -13.22 -14.11
CA HIS A 260 2.45 -12.74 -14.52
C HIS A 260 2.64 -11.90 -15.78
N SER A 261 2.05 -12.32 -16.91
CA SER A 261 2.24 -11.68 -18.21
C SER A 261 0.93 -11.48 -18.95
N ASP A 262 0.53 -10.22 -19.09
CA ASP A 262 -0.50 -9.80 -20.06
C ASP A 262 0.09 -9.57 -21.46
N GLY A 263 1.43 -9.44 -21.55
CA GLY A 263 2.19 -9.38 -22.80
C GLY A 263 2.52 -10.75 -23.40
N LYS A 264 3.44 -10.76 -24.39
CA LYS A 264 3.88 -11.99 -25.07
C LYS A 264 4.96 -12.71 -24.28
N THR A 265 4.80 -14.02 -24.07
CA THR A 265 5.84 -14.87 -23.48
C THR A 265 6.09 -16.11 -24.33
N PHE A 266 7.33 -16.34 -24.77
CA PHE A 266 7.67 -17.53 -25.54
C PHE A 266 9.07 -18.07 -25.25
N ASN A 267 9.30 -19.33 -25.60
CA ASN A 267 10.55 -20.06 -25.35
C ASN A 267 11.02 -19.97 -23.88
N THR A 268 10.13 -19.85 -22.89
CA THR A 268 10.51 -19.55 -21.50
C THR A 268 10.26 -20.73 -20.56
N ILE A 269 11.21 -21.00 -19.66
CA ILE A 269 11.16 -22.07 -18.67
C ILE A 269 10.79 -21.51 -17.29
N MET A 270 9.87 -22.16 -16.58
CA MET A 270 9.39 -21.78 -15.24
C MET A 270 9.46 -22.97 -14.28
N TRP A 271 10.50 -23.06 -13.46
CA TRP A 271 10.79 -24.28 -12.70
C TRP A 271 11.10 -24.04 -11.21
N ASN A 272 10.56 -24.89 -10.32
CA ASN A 272 10.77 -24.82 -8.87
C ASN A 272 10.45 -23.44 -8.22
N ASN A 273 9.50 -22.69 -8.79
CA ASN A 273 9.01 -21.46 -8.16
C ASN A 273 7.94 -21.83 -7.11
N LYS A 274 7.85 -21.08 -6.01
CA LYS A 274 6.95 -21.40 -4.88
C LYS A 274 6.03 -20.23 -4.53
N GLY A 275 4.72 -20.49 -4.55
CA GLY A 275 3.70 -19.62 -3.94
C GLY A 275 3.44 -19.98 -2.47
N PRO A 276 2.58 -19.23 -1.75
CA PRO A 276 2.18 -19.55 -0.38
C PRO A 276 1.46 -20.91 -0.32
N GLU A 277 1.62 -21.64 0.79
CA GLU A 277 0.84 -22.86 1.01
C GLU A 277 -0.66 -22.55 1.05
N GLY A 278 -1.46 -23.32 0.30
CA GLY A 278 -2.92 -23.16 0.25
C GLY A 278 -3.44 -22.11 -0.73
N PHE A 279 -2.56 -21.44 -1.48
CA PHE A 279 -2.96 -20.51 -2.54
C PHE A 279 -3.46 -21.26 -3.78
N SER A 280 -4.65 -20.89 -4.29
CA SER A 280 -5.34 -21.60 -5.39
C SER A 280 -4.89 -21.19 -6.79
N ASP A 281 -4.21 -20.05 -6.92
CA ASP A 281 -3.85 -19.48 -8.23
C ASP A 281 -2.59 -20.14 -8.82
N PRO A 282 -2.44 -20.15 -10.14
CA PRO A 282 -1.31 -20.79 -10.79
C PRO A 282 0.02 -20.07 -10.49
N ILE A 283 1.12 -20.84 -10.45
CA ILE A 283 2.50 -20.32 -10.27
C ILE A 283 2.92 -19.34 -11.38
N ALA A 284 2.30 -19.46 -12.56
CA ALA A 284 2.51 -18.60 -13.72
C ALA A 284 1.17 -18.21 -14.36
N TYR A 285 1.03 -16.93 -14.73
CA TYR A 285 -0.06 -16.43 -15.57
C TYR A 285 0.51 -15.85 -16.86
N ILE A 286 0.00 -16.31 -18.00
CA ILE A 286 0.39 -15.84 -19.33
C ILE A 286 -0.87 -15.73 -20.18
N ASN A 287 -1.16 -14.52 -20.65
CA ASN A 287 -2.24 -14.28 -21.58
C ASN A 287 -1.97 -14.98 -22.93
N GLY A 288 -2.99 -15.62 -23.52
CA GLY A 288 -2.88 -16.48 -24.69
C GLY A 288 -2.56 -15.76 -26.01
N ALA A 289 -2.57 -14.43 -26.05
CA ALA A 289 -2.34 -13.65 -27.26
C ALA A 289 -0.84 -13.55 -27.60
N GLY A 290 -0.34 -14.44 -28.47
CA GLY A 290 1.03 -14.38 -29.01
C GLY A 290 2.10 -15.05 -28.15
N SER A 291 1.69 -15.85 -27.16
CA SER A 291 2.55 -16.68 -26.33
C SER A 291 2.59 -18.12 -26.86
N SER A 292 3.76 -18.77 -26.87
CA SER A 292 3.93 -20.14 -27.38
C SER A 292 5.22 -20.80 -26.88
N ASN A 293 5.29 -22.14 -26.88
CA ASN A 293 6.51 -22.91 -26.60
C ASN A 293 7.12 -22.54 -25.24
N ASN A 294 6.35 -22.65 -24.15
CA ASN A 294 6.87 -22.43 -22.79
C ASN A 294 6.94 -23.77 -22.03
N ALA A 295 7.64 -23.83 -20.90
CA ALA A 295 7.68 -25.02 -20.06
C ALA A 295 7.53 -24.68 -18.57
N ALA A 296 6.71 -25.42 -17.81
CA ALA A 296 6.58 -25.20 -16.37
C ALA A 296 6.21 -26.44 -15.57
N VAL A 297 6.53 -26.44 -14.27
CA VAL A 297 6.20 -27.54 -13.32
C VAL A 297 4.69 -27.66 -13.09
N SER A 298 3.99 -26.53 -12.94
CA SER A 298 2.54 -26.48 -12.74
C SER A 298 1.98 -25.07 -12.98
N GLY A 299 0.68 -24.98 -13.27
CA GLY A 299 -0.08 -23.72 -13.25
C GLY A 299 -0.30 -23.06 -14.61
N PHE A 300 -1.09 -23.66 -15.49
CA PHE A 300 -1.56 -23.00 -16.71
C PHE A 300 -3.08 -22.93 -16.71
N GLU A 301 -3.65 -21.75 -16.47
CA GLU A 301 -5.09 -21.54 -16.60
C GLU A 301 -5.47 -21.20 -18.06
N MET A 302 -4.56 -20.60 -18.85
CA MET A 302 -4.86 -20.11 -20.22
C MET A 302 -3.72 -20.19 -21.25
N ALA A 303 -2.57 -20.78 -20.93
CA ALA A 303 -1.46 -20.87 -21.90
C ALA A 303 -1.74 -21.97 -22.95
N LYS A 304 -1.85 -21.55 -24.21
CA LYS A 304 -1.81 -22.43 -25.37
C LYS A 304 -0.34 -22.87 -25.59
N ASP A 305 -0.08 -24.17 -25.64
CA ASP A 305 1.22 -24.77 -26.00
C ASP A 305 2.36 -24.66 -24.95
N ALA A 306 2.16 -25.23 -23.75
CA ALA A 306 3.22 -25.35 -22.74
C ALA A 306 3.57 -26.81 -22.39
N TYR A 307 4.87 -27.10 -22.26
CA TYR A 307 5.42 -28.40 -21.85
C TYR A 307 5.40 -28.52 -20.31
N THR A 308 4.75 -29.55 -19.78
CA THR A 308 4.72 -29.80 -18.33
C THR A 308 6.01 -30.46 -17.87
N LEU A 309 6.65 -29.87 -16.85
CA LEU A 309 7.91 -30.34 -16.27
C LEU A 309 7.69 -31.06 -14.93
N ASN A 310 8.60 -31.98 -14.62
CA ASN A 310 8.72 -32.51 -13.28
C ASN A 310 9.37 -31.49 -12.33
N SER A 311 8.91 -31.45 -11.08
CA SER A 311 9.55 -30.66 -10.03
C SER A 311 10.95 -31.19 -9.66
N ASN A 312 11.21 -32.48 -9.90
CA ASN A 312 12.54 -33.06 -9.77
C ASN A 312 13.39 -32.79 -11.02
N ASN A 313 14.52 -32.09 -10.86
CA ASN A 313 15.42 -31.72 -11.94
C ASN A 313 15.91 -32.93 -12.76
N ALA A 314 16.18 -34.06 -12.10
CA ALA A 314 16.80 -35.23 -12.69
C ALA A 314 15.79 -36.29 -13.18
N ALA A 315 14.49 -36.02 -13.09
CA ALA A 315 13.48 -36.90 -13.68
C ALA A 315 13.57 -36.88 -15.22
N THR A 316 13.07 -37.92 -15.87
CA THR A 316 13.07 -38.03 -17.35
C THR A 316 12.29 -36.90 -18.02
N ASP A 317 11.30 -36.35 -17.32
CA ASP A 317 10.45 -35.21 -17.69
C ASP A 317 10.79 -33.93 -16.90
N GLY A 318 11.90 -33.93 -16.15
CA GLY A 318 12.46 -32.74 -15.51
C GLY A 318 13.29 -31.89 -16.49
N PRO A 319 13.64 -30.64 -16.16
CA PRO A 319 14.42 -29.78 -17.05
C PRO A 319 15.86 -30.26 -17.25
N ASN A 320 16.39 -31.16 -16.40
CA ASN A 320 17.75 -31.70 -16.47
C ASN A 320 18.84 -30.62 -16.64
N PHE A 321 18.76 -29.58 -15.80
CA PHE A 321 19.85 -28.62 -15.64
C PHE A 321 21.08 -29.30 -15.02
N LYS A 322 22.29 -28.89 -15.41
CA LYS A 322 23.54 -29.51 -14.97
C LYS A 322 23.77 -29.42 -13.45
N ALA A 323 23.50 -28.26 -12.84
CA ALA A 323 23.66 -28.06 -11.40
C ALA A 323 22.81 -26.89 -10.87
N PRO A 324 21.47 -26.97 -10.88
CA PRO A 324 20.62 -25.87 -10.41
C PRO A 324 20.65 -25.76 -8.87
N THR A 325 20.31 -24.59 -8.33
CA THR A 325 19.86 -24.51 -6.92
C THR A 325 18.46 -25.08 -6.77
N LEU A 326 18.14 -25.54 -5.55
CA LEU A 326 16.85 -26.16 -5.25
C LEU A 326 16.02 -25.41 -4.19
N PHE A 327 16.62 -24.49 -3.44
CA PHE A 327 15.84 -23.60 -2.57
C PHE A 327 15.21 -22.48 -3.39
N ALA A 328 14.05 -21.99 -2.94
CA ALA A 328 13.34 -20.89 -3.57
C ALA A 328 13.38 -19.63 -2.69
N GLY A 329 13.39 -18.46 -3.31
CA GLY A 329 13.41 -17.16 -2.63
C GLY A 329 14.82 -16.66 -2.33
N VAL A 330 14.88 -15.49 -1.68
CA VAL A 330 16.13 -14.78 -1.37
C VAL A 330 17.02 -15.60 -0.45
N PRO A 331 18.34 -15.73 -0.74
CA PRO A 331 19.28 -16.43 0.14
C PRO A 331 19.41 -15.71 1.49
N THR A 332 19.44 -16.47 2.59
CA THR A 332 19.48 -15.90 3.96
C THR A 332 20.83 -16.02 4.64
N THR A 333 21.71 -16.85 4.11
CA THR A 333 23.04 -17.12 4.69
C THR A 333 24.16 -17.00 3.65
N PRO A 334 25.43 -16.82 4.06
CA PRO A 334 26.57 -16.84 3.14
C PRO A 334 26.65 -18.11 2.29
N ALA A 335 26.28 -19.27 2.86
CA ALA A 335 26.28 -20.54 2.13
C ALA A 335 25.14 -20.59 1.09
N ASP A 336 23.95 -20.07 1.40
CA ASP A 336 22.87 -19.93 0.41
C ASP A 336 23.29 -19.02 -0.75
N ILE A 337 23.95 -17.90 -0.44
CA ILE A 337 24.49 -16.99 -1.47
C ILE A 337 25.51 -17.73 -2.34
N ALA A 338 26.42 -18.49 -1.74
CA ALA A 338 27.42 -19.26 -2.48
C ALA A 338 26.77 -20.36 -3.35
N ALA A 339 25.74 -21.04 -2.85
CA ALA A 339 24.98 -22.02 -3.61
C ALA A 339 24.23 -21.38 -4.78
N MET A 340 23.53 -20.27 -4.53
CA MET A 340 22.89 -19.46 -5.56
C MET A 340 23.89 -19.02 -6.64
N ARG A 341 25.10 -18.59 -6.25
CA ARG A 341 26.11 -18.12 -7.22
C ARG A 341 26.71 -19.24 -8.05
N ALA A 342 26.81 -20.45 -7.49
CA ALA A 342 27.41 -21.61 -8.13
C ALA A 342 26.47 -22.38 -9.08
N SER A 343 25.18 -22.03 -9.13
CA SER A 343 24.21 -22.76 -9.95
C SER A 343 24.51 -22.70 -11.45
N ASP A 344 24.38 -23.84 -12.13
CA ASP A 344 24.47 -23.99 -13.58
C ASP A 344 23.12 -24.43 -14.14
N TRP A 345 22.48 -23.49 -14.85
CA TRP A 345 21.17 -23.64 -15.48
C TRP A 345 21.25 -24.12 -16.95
N SER A 346 22.42 -24.56 -17.45
CA SER A 346 22.55 -25.16 -18.78
C SER A 346 22.06 -26.61 -18.81
N PHE A 347 21.67 -27.10 -19.99
CA PHE A 347 21.12 -28.45 -20.15
C PHE A 347 22.18 -29.55 -20.12
N SER A 348 21.82 -30.70 -19.54
CA SER A 348 22.47 -31.97 -19.90
C SER A 348 21.90 -32.50 -21.23
N ALA A 349 22.56 -33.50 -21.81
CA ALA A 349 22.09 -34.17 -23.03
C ALA A 349 20.76 -34.92 -22.85
N GLU A 350 20.27 -35.05 -21.61
CA GLU A 350 19.02 -35.72 -21.28
C GLU A 350 17.84 -34.75 -21.17
N SER A 351 18.06 -33.45 -21.36
CA SER A 351 16.97 -32.46 -21.22
C SER A 351 15.87 -32.68 -22.27
N PRO A 352 14.60 -32.82 -21.85
CA PRO A 352 13.49 -32.89 -22.77
C PRO A 352 13.20 -31.54 -23.44
N LEU A 353 13.88 -30.46 -23.04
CA LEU A 353 13.65 -29.10 -23.50
C LEU A 353 14.50 -28.69 -24.71
N ILE A 354 15.37 -29.60 -25.16
CA ILE A 354 16.17 -29.46 -26.37
C ILE A 354 15.25 -29.54 -27.60
N ASP A 355 15.46 -28.67 -28.58
CA ASP A 355 14.72 -28.60 -29.84
C ASP A 355 13.19 -28.40 -29.69
N LEU A 356 12.71 -27.80 -28.59
CA LEU A 356 11.28 -27.56 -28.33
C LEU A 356 10.80 -26.11 -28.54
N GLY A 357 11.72 -25.17 -28.74
CA GLY A 357 11.46 -23.76 -28.97
C GLY A 357 11.16 -23.40 -30.42
N THR A 358 10.81 -22.14 -30.65
CA THR A 358 10.44 -21.60 -31.97
C THR A 358 11.24 -20.36 -32.34
N SER A 359 11.54 -20.19 -33.63
CA SER A 359 12.14 -19.00 -34.23
C SER A 359 11.12 -18.09 -34.93
N ALA A 360 9.83 -18.42 -34.87
CA ALA A 360 8.77 -17.71 -35.60
C ALA A 360 8.56 -16.26 -35.12
N ASN A 361 9.13 -15.87 -33.98
CA ASN A 361 9.04 -14.53 -33.40
C ASN A 361 10.32 -13.72 -33.68
N THR A 362 10.16 -12.46 -34.10
CA THR A 362 11.27 -11.55 -34.44
C THR A 362 12.17 -11.20 -33.26
N GLU A 363 11.69 -11.36 -32.02
CA GLU A 363 12.46 -11.09 -30.80
C GLU A 363 13.27 -12.29 -30.30
N THR A 364 13.33 -13.37 -31.08
CA THR A 364 14.17 -14.53 -30.76
C THR A 364 15.64 -14.18 -31.04
N PRO A 365 16.53 -14.21 -30.03
CA PRO A 365 17.94 -13.91 -30.24
C PRO A 365 18.64 -14.93 -31.13
N VAL A 366 19.62 -14.46 -31.91
CA VAL A 366 20.43 -15.31 -32.82
C VAL A 366 21.46 -16.17 -32.08
N SER A 367 21.69 -15.88 -30.80
CA SER A 367 22.58 -16.63 -29.91
C SER A 367 21.99 -16.72 -28.51
N ASP A 368 22.43 -17.70 -27.74
CA ASP A 368 22.08 -17.87 -26.33
C ASP A 368 22.86 -16.92 -25.40
N ILE A 369 22.63 -17.01 -24.09
CA ILE A 369 23.24 -16.14 -23.07
C ILE A 369 24.78 -16.25 -23.00
N VAL A 370 25.39 -17.33 -23.49
CA VAL A 370 26.85 -17.50 -23.55
C VAL A 370 27.41 -17.30 -24.96
N GLY A 371 26.58 -16.89 -25.92
CA GLY A 371 26.98 -16.59 -27.30
C GLY A 371 26.93 -17.78 -28.27
N THR A 372 26.40 -18.93 -27.86
CA THR A 372 26.17 -20.08 -28.75
C THR A 372 25.12 -19.71 -29.79
N SER A 373 25.44 -19.85 -31.08
CA SER A 373 24.48 -19.56 -32.17
C SER A 373 23.27 -20.50 -32.12
N ARG A 374 22.07 -19.99 -32.41
CA ARG A 374 20.80 -20.75 -32.42
C ARG A 374 20.22 -20.90 -33.85
N PRO A 375 19.61 -22.04 -34.22
CA PRO A 375 19.63 -23.31 -33.50
C PRO A 375 20.92 -24.12 -33.75
N LYS A 376 21.32 -24.96 -32.80
CA LYS A 376 22.38 -25.97 -32.97
C LYS A 376 21.84 -27.35 -33.32
N GLY A 377 20.63 -27.67 -32.85
CA GLY A 377 19.90 -28.89 -33.14
C GLY A 377 18.92 -28.74 -34.31
N ALA A 378 17.79 -29.44 -34.21
CA ALA A 378 16.70 -29.36 -35.17
C ALA A 378 15.85 -28.08 -35.02
N ALA A 379 15.79 -27.50 -33.82
CA ALA A 379 15.07 -26.27 -33.50
C ALA A 379 15.81 -25.50 -32.39
N ILE A 380 15.24 -24.38 -31.95
CA ILE A 380 15.78 -23.60 -30.84
C ILE A 380 15.42 -24.30 -29.53
N ASP A 381 16.30 -24.29 -28.54
CA ASP A 381 15.98 -24.81 -27.21
C ASP A 381 15.14 -23.85 -26.38
N LEU A 382 14.33 -24.37 -25.45
CA LEU A 382 13.63 -23.51 -24.49
C LEU A 382 14.59 -22.86 -23.51
N GLY A 383 14.31 -21.63 -23.10
CA GLY A 383 15.09 -20.90 -22.09
C GLY A 383 16.33 -20.20 -22.63
N ALA A 384 17.21 -19.79 -21.70
CA ALA A 384 18.32 -18.88 -21.98
C ALA A 384 19.54 -19.53 -22.66
N TYR A 385 19.60 -20.87 -22.68
CA TYR A 385 20.71 -21.65 -23.25
C TYR A 385 20.32 -22.37 -24.54
N GLU A 386 21.33 -22.66 -25.36
CA GLU A 386 21.26 -23.54 -26.52
C GLU A 386 22.25 -24.70 -26.36
N PHE A 387 21.76 -25.93 -26.40
CA PHE A 387 22.54 -27.15 -26.32
C PHE A 387 23.25 -27.41 -27.65
N ASP A 388 24.58 -27.43 -27.62
CA ASP A 388 25.39 -27.81 -28.77
C ASP A 388 25.76 -29.30 -28.69
N PRO A 389 25.14 -30.18 -29.50
CA PRO A 389 25.45 -31.61 -29.51
C PRO A 389 26.87 -31.90 -30.04
N ASN A 390 27.51 -30.94 -30.70
CA ASN A 390 28.87 -31.06 -31.23
C ASN A 390 29.92 -30.39 -30.33
N ALA A 391 29.53 -29.88 -29.16
CA ALA A 391 30.48 -29.31 -28.21
C ALA A 391 31.54 -30.36 -27.83
N VAL A 392 32.80 -29.97 -27.89
CA VAL A 392 33.91 -30.84 -27.48
C VAL A 392 33.73 -31.22 -26.00
N THR A 393 33.86 -32.50 -25.69
CA THR A 393 33.80 -32.95 -24.30
C THR A 393 34.96 -32.37 -23.51
N VAL A 394 34.64 -31.56 -22.50
CA VAL A 394 35.59 -30.99 -21.55
C VAL A 394 35.51 -31.79 -20.26
N ALA A 395 36.61 -32.46 -19.90
CA ALA A 395 36.72 -33.23 -18.68
C ALA A 395 36.74 -32.31 -17.44
N VAL A 396 36.32 -32.84 -16.29
CA VAL A 396 36.45 -32.11 -15.02
C VAL A 396 37.90 -32.13 -14.56
N GLU A 397 38.44 -30.96 -14.24
CA GLU A 397 39.80 -30.78 -13.73
C GLU A 397 39.85 -30.77 -12.20
N ALA A 398 38.86 -30.16 -11.55
CA ALA A 398 38.71 -30.13 -10.10
C ALA A 398 37.25 -29.90 -9.65
N VAL A 399 36.98 -30.20 -8.38
CA VAL A 399 35.78 -29.81 -7.66
C VAL A 399 36.24 -29.14 -6.36
N SER A 400 35.61 -28.04 -5.96
CA SER A 400 35.94 -27.31 -4.73
C SER A 400 34.67 -26.93 -3.96
N MET A 401 34.66 -27.15 -2.65
CA MET A 401 33.62 -26.68 -1.75
C MET A 401 33.58 -25.16 -1.71
N THR A 402 32.39 -24.57 -1.56
CA THR A 402 32.28 -23.11 -1.44
C THR A 402 32.68 -22.58 -0.06
N ILE A 403 32.71 -23.45 0.95
CA ILE A 403 33.20 -23.18 2.31
C ILE A 403 33.88 -24.43 2.90
N ASP A 404 34.96 -24.24 3.65
CA ASP A 404 35.74 -25.32 4.26
C ASP A 404 35.13 -25.81 5.59
N THR A 405 34.37 -24.96 6.27
CA THR A 405 33.70 -25.27 7.53
C THR A 405 32.31 -24.65 7.56
N LEU A 406 31.31 -25.48 7.81
CA LEU A 406 29.91 -25.12 7.98
C LEU A 406 29.52 -25.37 9.44
N ARG A 407 29.05 -24.33 10.13
CA ARG A 407 28.57 -24.45 11.52
C ARG A 407 27.05 -24.43 11.52
N LEU A 408 26.45 -25.45 12.12
CA LEU A 408 25.01 -25.61 12.24
C LEU A 408 24.62 -25.85 13.69
N GLU A 409 23.43 -25.42 14.04
CA GLU A 409 22.77 -25.83 15.28
C GLU A 409 21.99 -27.12 15.03
N GLU A 410 21.87 -27.98 16.03
CA GLU A 410 21.07 -29.21 15.93
C GLU A 410 19.66 -28.91 15.39
N LYS A 411 19.12 -29.78 14.52
CA LYS A 411 17.81 -29.66 13.82
C LYS A 411 17.69 -28.54 12.79
N THR A 412 18.74 -27.77 12.54
CA THR A 412 18.77 -26.80 11.44
C THR A 412 19.26 -27.44 10.14
N SER A 413 18.96 -26.79 9.01
CA SER A 413 19.45 -27.20 7.70
C SER A 413 20.01 -26.01 6.94
N GLN A 414 21.04 -26.24 6.11
CA GLN A 414 21.64 -25.20 5.29
C GLN A 414 22.18 -25.79 3.98
N TRP A 415 22.11 -25.01 2.90
CA TRP A 415 22.66 -25.42 1.62
C TRP A 415 24.18 -25.28 1.60
N LEU A 416 24.81 -26.28 1.01
CA LEU A 416 26.22 -26.34 0.74
C LEU A 416 26.42 -26.64 -0.74
N SER A 417 27.35 -25.95 -1.37
CA SER A 417 27.60 -26.07 -2.80
C SER A 417 29.06 -26.40 -3.10
N ALA A 418 29.27 -26.93 -4.30
CA ALA A 418 30.59 -27.17 -4.84
C ALA A 418 30.69 -26.54 -6.24
N ILE A 419 31.87 -26.02 -6.56
CA ILE A 419 32.21 -25.46 -7.86
C ILE A 419 33.00 -26.52 -8.63
N VAL A 420 32.58 -26.81 -9.86
CA VAL A 420 33.28 -27.73 -10.76
C VAL A 420 34.06 -26.91 -11.79
N THR A 421 35.37 -27.16 -11.91
CA THR A 421 36.23 -26.47 -12.88
C THR A 421 36.77 -27.44 -13.94
N PRO A 422 36.94 -26.98 -15.19
CA PRO A 422 36.62 -25.64 -15.68
C PRO A 422 35.09 -25.43 -15.76
N THR A 423 34.65 -24.17 -15.77
CA THR A 423 33.22 -23.80 -15.78
C THR A 423 32.48 -24.27 -17.04
N ASN A 424 33.18 -24.72 -18.08
CA ASN A 424 32.59 -25.33 -19.28
C ASN A 424 32.69 -26.87 -19.30
N ALA A 425 33.03 -27.52 -18.17
CA ALA A 425 33.06 -28.98 -18.07
C ALA A 425 31.73 -29.60 -18.55
N THR A 426 31.82 -30.68 -19.34
CA THR A 426 30.65 -31.28 -20.01
C THR A 426 29.72 -31.97 -19.00
N ASN A 427 30.30 -32.68 -18.02
CA ASN A 427 29.55 -33.35 -16.96
C ASN A 427 29.95 -32.79 -15.60
N LYS A 428 29.07 -31.97 -15.01
CA LYS A 428 29.28 -31.37 -13.68
C LYS A 428 28.50 -32.08 -12.57
N LYS A 429 27.93 -33.26 -12.84
CA LYS A 429 27.19 -34.03 -11.83
C LYS A 429 28.15 -34.44 -10.71
N ILE A 430 27.70 -34.25 -9.47
CA ILE A 430 28.46 -34.53 -8.25
C ILE A 430 27.65 -35.44 -7.33
N LEU A 431 28.35 -36.22 -6.51
CA LEU A 431 27.84 -37.08 -5.47
C LEU A 431 28.20 -36.48 -4.12
N TRP A 432 27.24 -36.50 -3.19
CA TRP A 432 27.41 -36.02 -1.83
C TRP A 432 27.44 -37.21 -0.87
N GLU A 433 28.39 -37.21 0.06
CA GLU A 433 28.43 -38.17 1.18
C GLU A 433 28.67 -37.46 2.51
N SER A 434 28.09 -37.99 3.58
CA SER A 434 28.45 -37.61 4.95
C SER A 434 29.27 -38.70 5.59
N SER A 435 30.36 -38.32 6.27
CA SER A 435 31.17 -39.27 7.04
C SER A 435 30.46 -39.78 8.30
N ASN A 436 29.42 -39.08 8.77
CA ASN A 436 28.64 -39.45 9.95
C ASN A 436 27.21 -38.89 9.85
N THR A 437 26.29 -39.70 9.32
CA THR A 437 24.88 -39.33 9.16
C THR A 437 24.11 -39.18 10.47
N ALA A 438 24.64 -39.68 11.59
CA ALA A 438 24.06 -39.42 12.91
C ALA A 438 24.32 -38.00 13.42
N VAL A 439 25.35 -37.31 12.90
CA VAL A 439 25.67 -35.91 13.21
C VAL A 439 25.10 -34.96 12.17
N ALA A 440 25.32 -35.22 10.87
CA ALA A 440 24.75 -34.43 9.79
C ALA A 440 24.47 -35.29 8.56
N THR A 441 23.30 -35.13 7.94
CA THR A 441 22.95 -35.75 6.66
C THR A 441 23.14 -34.76 5.52
N VAL A 442 23.31 -35.26 4.30
CA VAL A 442 23.36 -34.45 3.08
C VAL A 442 22.48 -35.07 2.00
N GLU A 443 21.64 -34.24 1.38
CA GLU A 443 20.84 -34.61 0.22
C GLU A 443 20.96 -33.53 -0.85
N SER A 444 21.60 -33.85 -1.99
CA SER A 444 21.80 -32.92 -3.11
C SER A 444 22.42 -31.57 -2.74
N GLY A 445 23.21 -31.50 -1.66
CA GLY A 445 23.82 -30.28 -1.13
C GLY A 445 23.06 -29.65 0.05
N LEU A 446 21.86 -30.09 0.39
CA LEU A 446 21.18 -29.67 1.62
C LEU A 446 21.74 -30.45 2.81
N ILE A 447 22.43 -29.77 3.71
CA ILE A 447 22.93 -30.35 4.96
C ILE A 447 21.85 -30.22 6.02
N THR A 448 21.52 -31.31 6.71
CA THR A 448 20.63 -31.27 7.88
C THR A 448 21.40 -31.73 9.10
N ALA A 449 21.47 -30.87 10.12
CA ALA A 449 22.09 -31.16 11.40
C ALA A 449 21.19 -32.09 12.22
N VAL A 450 21.74 -33.23 12.64
CA VAL A 450 21.01 -34.30 13.35
C VAL A 450 21.33 -34.32 14.83
N SER A 451 22.61 -34.27 15.21
CA SER A 451 23.04 -34.25 16.61
C SER A 451 24.41 -33.58 16.76
N VAL A 452 24.71 -33.13 17.98
CA VAL A 452 25.97 -32.46 18.33
C VAL A 452 27.18 -33.29 17.96
N GLY A 453 28.16 -32.66 17.30
CA GLY A 453 29.40 -33.30 16.93
C GLY A 453 29.99 -32.73 15.65
N THR A 454 30.88 -33.49 15.02
CA THR A 454 31.50 -33.11 13.75
C THR A 454 31.28 -34.19 12.71
N ALA A 455 30.87 -33.79 11.51
CA ALA A 455 30.80 -34.64 10.32
C ALA A 455 31.63 -34.01 9.19
N ILE A 456 32.18 -34.83 8.29
CA ILE A 456 32.82 -34.35 7.06
C ILE A 456 31.87 -34.64 5.92
N ILE A 457 31.42 -33.60 5.23
CA ILE A 457 30.65 -33.73 4.00
C ILE A 457 31.63 -33.74 2.83
N ARG A 458 31.64 -34.81 2.04
CA ARG A 458 32.48 -34.90 0.84
C ARG A 458 31.66 -34.78 -0.42
N VAL A 459 32.21 -34.06 -1.39
CA VAL A 459 31.72 -34.03 -2.76
C VAL A 459 32.67 -34.84 -3.64
N THR A 460 32.12 -35.65 -4.53
CA THR A 460 32.88 -36.42 -5.54
C THR A 460 32.25 -36.21 -6.92
N THR A 461 33.05 -35.92 -7.95
CA THR A 461 32.54 -35.87 -9.33
C THR A 461 32.01 -37.24 -9.75
N ILE A 462 30.96 -37.32 -10.56
CA ILE A 462 30.33 -38.61 -10.88
C ILE A 462 31.26 -39.57 -11.68
N ASP A 463 32.27 -39.02 -12.37
CA ASP A 463 33.34 -39.80 -12.99
C ASP A 463 34.35 -40.38 -11.97
N GLY A 464 34.18 -40.07 -10.68
CA GLY A 464 34.94 -40.57 -9.54
C GLY A 464 36.31 -39.95 -9.35
N GLY A 465 36.74 -39.06 -10.26
CA GLY A 465 38.13 -38.62 -10.36
C GLY A 465 38.53 -37.48 -9.43
N LYS A 466 37.60 -36.64 -8.98
CA LYS A 466 37.87 -35.41 -8.21
C LYS A 466 37.02 -35.34 -6.95
N LYS A 467 37.59 -34.84 -5.86
CA LYS A 467 36.94 -34.77 -4.54
C LYS A 467 37.33 -33.50 -3.80
N ASP A 468 36.41 -33.02 -2.98
CA ASP A 468 36.69 -32.03 -1.94
C ASP A 468 35.77 -32.26 -0.73
N SER A 469 36.00 -31.57 0.38
CA SER A 469 35.24 -31.77 1.61
C SER A 469 35.08 -30.52 2.46
N CYS A 470 33.96 -30.44 3.17
CA CYS A 470 33.64 -29.42 4.16
C CYS A 470 33.44 -30.07 5.52
N VAL A 471 33.99 -29.46 6.57
CA VAL A 471 33.76 -29.86 7.95
C VAL A 471 32.44 -29.25 8.43
N VAL A 472 31.49 -30.08 8.83
CA VAL A 472 30.25 -29.65 9.47
C VAL A 472 30.40 -29.80 10.98
N GLU A 473 30.40 -28.68 11.70
CA GLU A 473 30.37 -28.62 13.15
C GLU A 473 28.92 -28.38 13.59
N VAL A 474 28.30 -29.40 14.19
CA VAL A 474 26.99 -29.28 14.81
C VAL A 474 27.19 -28.97 16.28
N THR A 475 26.80 -27.78 16.70
CA THR A 475 26.77 -27.43 18.13
C THR A 475 25.47 -27.94 18.75
N GLU A 476 25.42 -27.99 20.09
CA GLU A 476 24.13 -28.04 20.78
C GLU A 476 23.21 -27.01 20.14
N GLU A 477 21.95 -27.38 19.92
CA GLU A 477 20.88 -26.40 19.82
C GLU A 477 21.18 -25.40 20.94
N ILE A 478 21.55 -24.17 20.57
CA ILE A 478 21.65 -23.13 21.57
C ILE A 478 20.21 -23.00 22.02
N ILE A 479 19.87 -23.63 23.16
CA ILE A 479 18.79 -23.15 23.99
C ILE A 479 19.22 -21.70 24.16
N PRO A 480 18.54 -20.73 23.51
CA PRO A 480 19.01 -19.35 23.50
C PRO A 480 19.38 -19.05 24.94
N TYR A 481 20.53 -18.43 25.20
CA TYR A 481 20.72 -17.83 26.52
C TYR A 481 19.53 -16.89 26.66
N ILE A 482 18.45 -17.38 27.27
CA ILE A 482 17.19 -16.67 27.32
C ILE A 482 17.55 -15.58 28.29
N HIS A 483 17.65 -14.36 27.74
CA HIS A 483 18.00 -13.21 28.53
C HIS A 483 17.16 -13.25 29.82
N PRO A 484 17.74 -13.00 31.01
CA PRO A 484 17.01 -13.15 32.27
C PRO A 484 15.63 -12.48 32.29
N ASP A 485 15.47 -11.37 31.57
CA ASP A 485 14.18 -10.68 31.40
C ASP A 485 13.14 -11.53 30.64
N ALA A 486 13.53 -12.27 29.60
CA ALA A 486 12.65 -13.19 28.89
C ALA A 486 12.29 -14.41 29.75
N LEU A 487 13.21 -14.92 30.57
CA LEU A 487 12.90 -15.94 31.59
C LEU A 487 11.95 -15.41 32.67
N ALA A 488 12.14 -14.17 33.11
CA ALA A 488 11.24 -13.53 34.07
C ALA A 488 9.84 -13.34 33.46
N ALA A 489 9.76 -13.01 32.16
CA ALA A 489 8.49 -12.90 31.45
C ALA A 489 7.74 -14.24 31.33
N ASP A 490 8.43 -15.39 31.28
CA ASP A 490 7.80 -16.72 31.29
C ASP A 490 7.08 -17.06 32.60
N LEU A 491 7.41 -16.38 33.70
CA LEU A 491 6.75 -16.54 34.99
C LEU A 491 5.40 -15.79 35.06
N LEU A 492 5.10 -14.93 34.07
CA LEU A 492 3.87 -14.16 34.01
C LEU A 492 2.76 -14.98 33.36
N SER A 493 1.56 -14.96 33.97
CA SER A 493 0.40 -15.68 33.44
C SER A 493 -0.53 -14.75 32.66
N GLU A 494 -1.04 -15.21 31.50
CA GLU A 494 -2.12 -14.51 30.78
C GLU A 494 -3.34 -14.27 31.69
N ASN A 495 -3.59 -15.18 32.63
CA ASN A 495 -4.73 -15.11 33.54
C ASN A 495 -4.63 -13.98 34.56
N ASP A 496 -3.49 -13.28 34.67
CA ASP A 496 -3.29 -12.17 35.62
C ASP A 496 -3.38 -10.79 34.94
N TYR A 497 -3.38 -10.75 33.61
CA TYR A 497 -3.33 -9.52 32.81
C TYR A 497 -4.42 -9.44 31.75
N THR A 498 -4.66 -8.24 31.24
CA THR A 498 -5.58 -8.06 30.11
C THR A 498 -4.98 -8.68 28.85
N VAL A 499 -5.84 -9.31 28.05
CA VAL A 499 -5.49 -9.89 26.74
C VAL A 499 -4.61 -8.96 25.88
N PRO A 500 -4.95 -7.66 25.69
CA PRO A 500 -4.17 -6.78 24.82
C PRO A 500 -2.73 -6.56 25.27
N THR A 501 -2.52 -6.35 26.57
CA THR A 501 -1.18 -6.04 27.10
C THR A 501 -0.32 -7.28 27.21
N TYR A 502 -0.92 -8.42 27.52
CA TYR A 502 -0.22 -9.70 27.56
C TYR A 502 0.28 -10.11 26.17
N THR A 503 -0.52 -9.95 25.11
CA THR A 503 -0.05 -10.23 23.74
C THR A 503 1.12 -9.34 23.34
N LYS A 504 1.08 -8.04 23.67
CA LYS A 504 2.20 -7.12 23.40
C LYS A 504 3.48 -7.57 24.11
N MET A 505 3.37 -8.03 25.35
CA MET A 505 4.48 -8.63 26.09
C MET A 505 4.99 -9.90 25.41
N LEU A 506 4.11 -10.81 24.97
CA LEU A 506 4.53 -12.02 24.24
C LEU A 506 5.32 -11.68 22.98
N ILE A 507 4.85 -10.72 22.18
CA ILE A 507 5.57 -10.27 20.96
C ILE A 507 6.98 -9.78 21.32
N ALA A 508 7.09 -8.91 22.33
CA ALA A 508 8.39 -8.39 22.76
C ALA A 508 9.30 -9.49 23.33
N LYS A 509 8.73 -10.44 24.07
CA LYS A 509 9.45 -11.60 24.61
C LYS A 509 10.04 -12.44 23.49
N TYR A 510 9.25 -12.80 22.49
CA TYR A 510 9.72 -13.61 21.37
C TYR A 510 10.64 -12.85 20.42
N ALA A 511 10.56 -11.52 20.37
CA ALA A 511 11.58 -10.70 19.72
C ALA A 511 12.94 -10.82 20.44
N VAL A 512 12.97 -10.73 21.79
CA VAL A 512 14.19 -10.92 22.59
C VAL A 512 14.78 -12.33 22.45
N VAL A 513 13.92 -13.36 22.42
CA VAL A 513 14.35 -14.76 22.20
C VAL A 513 15.03 -14.94 20.84
N LYS A 514 14.58 -14.21 19.81
CA LYS A 514 15.17 -14.24 18.46
C LYS A 514 16.41 -13.35 18.34
N ASP A 515 16.40 -12.19 18.98
CA ASP A 515 17.48 -11.20 18.98
C ASP A 515 17.47 -10.44 20.33
N SER A 516 18.47 -10.71 21.17
CA SER A 516 18.62 -10.07 22.49
C SER A 516 19.34 -8.71 22.43
N SER A 517 19.21 -7.98 21.33
CA SER A 517 19.71 -6.60 21.23
C SER A 517 19.12 -5.69 22.32
N GLU A 518 19.87 -4.65 22.72
CA GLU A 518 19.45 -3.68 23.75
C GLU A 518 18.08 -3.06 23.42
N MET A 519 17.80 -2.84 22.14
CA MET A 519 16.51 -2.33 21.67
C MET A 519 15.34 -3.28 21.99
N ASN A 520 15.50 -4.58 21.72
CA ASN A 520 14.45 -5.57 22.00
C ASN A 520 14.29 -5.79 23.51
N LEU A 521 15.39 -5.76 24.27
CA LEU A 521 15.35 -5.84 25.73
C LEU A 521 14.58 -4.66 26.34
N LEU A 522 14.87 -3.44 25.89
CA LEU A 522 14.13 -2.25 26.32
C LEU A 522 12.65 -2.37 25.96
N ALA A 523 12.31 -2.86 24.76
CA ALA A 523 10.93 -3.08 24.35
C ALA A 523 10.22 -4.12 25.24
N LEU A 524 10.88 -5.22 25.62
CA LEU A 524 10.33 -6.20 26.55
C LEU A 524 10.11 -5.61 27.95
N GLN A 525 11.10 -4.89 28.49
CA GLN A 525 10.98 -4.24 29.79
C GLN A 525 9.82 -3.23 29.82
N GLN A 526 9.67 -2.45 28.74
CA GLN A 526 8.53 -1.54 28.57
C GLN A 526 7.20 -2.29 28.47
N ALA A 527 7.15 -3.41 27.74
CA ALA A 527 5.95 -4.21 27.62
C ALA A 527 5.53 -4.85 28.96
N ILE A 528 6.49 -5.34 29.75
CA ILE A 528 6.26 -5.85 31.12
C ILE A 528 5.75 -4.72 32.01
N ALA A 529 6.37 -3.54 31.98
CA ALA A 529 5.94 -2.38 32.76
C ALA A 529 4.55 -1.85 32.36
N ALA A 530 4.13 -2.10 31.12
CA ALA A 530 2.83 -1.70 30.58
C ALA A 530 1.72 -2.77 30.76
N LEU A 531 2.01 -3.89 31.42
CA LEU A 531 1.00 -4.91 31.70
C LEU A 531 -0.12 -4.37 32.59
N ILE A 532 -1.35 -4.58 32.16
CA ILE A 532 -2.55 -4.12 32.87
C ILE A 532 -3.23 -5.31 33.53
N ASN A 533 -3.63 -5.16 34.79
CA ASN A 533 -4.31 -6.22 35.56
C ASN A 533 -5.58 -6.72 34.84
N LYS A 534 -5.81 -8.04 34.86
CA LYS A 534 -6.97 -8.70 34.19
C LYS A 534 -8.34 -8.11 34.48
N ASN A 535 -8.50 -7.49 35.65
CA ASN A 535 -9.75 -6.91 36.11
C ASN A 535 -10.14 -5.65 35.34
N MET A 536 -9.19 -5.03 34.62
CA MET A 536 -9.39 -3.77 33.95
C MET A 536 -10.15 -3.96 32.64
N PRO A 537 -11.10 -3.06 32.32
CA PRO A 537 -11.81 -3.06 31.05
C PRO A 537 -10.90 -2.62 29.89
N TYR A 538 -11.22 -3.11 28.70
CA TYR A 538 -10.61 -2.72 27.43
C TYR A 538 -11.69 -2.69 26.32
N THR A 539 -11.33 -2.22 25.13
CA THR A 539 -12.25 -1.88 24.02
C THR A 539 -13.42 -0.98 24.43
N VAL A 540 -13.19 -0.08 25.39
CA VAL A 540 -14.23 0.82 25.88
C VAL A 540 -14.68 1.75 24.75
N VAL A 541 -15.98 1.92 24.57
CA VAL A 541 -16.56 2.85 23.58
C VAL A 541 -17.93 3.34 24.04
N ALA A 542 -18.20 4.63 23.78
CA ALA A 542 -19.54 5.20 23.87
C ALA A 542 -20.15 5.29 22.46
N THR A 543 -21.44 5.03 22.32
CA THR A 543 -22.15 5.06 21.05
C THR A 543 -23.47 5.80 21.18
N ILE A 544 -23.83 6.57 20.15
CA ILE A 544 -25.16 7.17 20.08
C ILE A 544 -26.22 6.06 20.09
N ASN A 545 -27.22 6.19 20.97
CA ASN A 545 -28.25 5.17 21.19
C ASN A 545 -29.61 5.83 21.40
N GLY A 546 -30.37 6.00 20.31
CA GLY A 546 -31.62 6.73 20.29
C GLY A 546 -31.39 8.24 20.43
N ASP A 547 -32.21 8.91 21.25
CA ASP A 547 -32.13 10.37 21.45
C ASP A 547 -30.82 10.80 22.17
N PRO A 548 -29.87 11.45 21.48
CA PRO A 548 -28.57 11.80 22.04
C PRO A 548 -28.63 12.93 23.08
N LYS A 549 -29.80 13.55 23.28
CA LYS A 549 -30.01 14.54 24.34
C LYS A 549 -30.15 13.89 25.71
N THR A 550 -30.73 12.69 25.74
CA THR A 550 -31.16 12.02 26.97
C THR A 550 -30.59 10.61 27.14
N ARG A 551 -29.92 10.06 26.13
CA ARG A 551 -29.42 8.68 26.12
C ARG A 551 -28.02 8.56 25.55
N MET A 552 -27.26 7.60 26.09
CA MET A 552 -25.94 7.21 25.56
C MET A 552 -25.69 5.72 25.83
N GLY A 553 -25.23 4.99 24.82
CA GLY A 553 -24.85 3.59 24.93
C GLY A 553 -23.37 3.41 25.22
N PHE A 554 -23.01 2.37 25.96
CA PHE A 554 -21.63 2.03 26.28
C PHE A 554 -21.40 0.54 26.08
N ALA A 555 -20.20 0.19 25.59
CA ALA A 555 -19.72 -1.17 25.47
C ALA A 555 -18.23 -1.26 25.84
N TRP A 556 -17.82 -2.41 26.37
CA TRP A 556 -16.42 -2.73 26.65
C TRP A 556 -16.25 -4.24 26.86
N PHE A 557 -15.02 -4.72 26.76
CA PHE A 557 -14.63 -6.08 27.10
C PHE A 557 -13.86 -6.14 28.42
N THR A 558 -13.93 -7.30 29.06
CA THR A 558 -13.00 -7.74 30.11
C THR A 558 -12.59 -9.18 29.83
N ASN A 559 -11.62 -9.70 30.59
CA ASN A 559 -11.28 -11.12 30.56
C ASN A 559 -12.50 -11.98 30.93
N GLN A 560 -12.57 -13.19 30.37
CA GLN A 560 -13.78 -14.04 30.48
C GLN A 560 -14.26 -14.34 31.90
N ASP A 561 -13.38 -14.35 32.90
CA ASP A 561 -13.68 -14.69 34.29
C ASP A 561 -14.34 -13.54 35.06
N ILE A 562 -14.31 -12.32 34.51
CA ILE A 562 -15.00 -11.17 35.08
C ILE A 562 -16.48 -11.25 34.73
N THR A 563 -17.34 -11.26 35.75
CA THR A 563 -18.80 -11.46 35.58
C THR A 563 -19.63 -10.25 36.01
N ASN A 564 -19.01 -9.23 36.60
CA ASN A 564 -19.65 -8.00 37.04
C ASN A 564 -19.13 -6.81 36.23
N GLY A 565 -19.94 -5.76 36.13
CA GLY A 565 -19.51 -4.51 35.52
C GLY A 565 -20.59 -3.44 35.64
N LYS A 566 -20.17 -2.19 35.73
CA LYS A 566 -21.02 -0.99 35.79
C LYS A 566 -20.34 0.18 35.13
N ILE A 567 -21.12 1.20 34.83
CA ILE A 567 -20.65 2.51 34.40
C ILE A 567 -21.01 3.54 35.47
N GLN A 568 -20.12 4.51 35.67
CA GLN A 568 -20.39 5.71 36.43
C GLN A 568 -20.27 6.93 35.53
N LEU A 569 -21.19 7.89 35.68
CA LEU A 569 -21.18 9.16 34.98
C LEU A 569 -21.23 10.32 35.97
N VAL A 570 -20.43 11.36 35.71
CA VAL A 570 -20.43 12.63 36.44
C VAL A 570 -20.68 13.75 35.44
N ALA A 571 -21.63 14.63 35.73
CA ALA A 571 -21.93 15.82 34.91
C ALA A 571 -20.84 16.91 35.07
N LYS A 572 -19.64 16.62 34.59
CA LYS A 572 -18.44 17.48 34.69
C LYS A 572 -17.47 17.14 33.55
N ALA A 573 -16.96 18.13 32.83
CA ALA A 573 -16.10 17.92 31.64
C ALA A 573 -14.67 17.43 31.94
N ASN A 574 -14.16 17.67 33.16
CA ASN A 574 -12.83 17.28 33.60
C ASN A 574 -12.93 16.60 34.97
N ALA A 575 -13.75 15.55 35.06
CA ALA A 575 -13.87 14.83 36.32
C ALA A 575 -12.54 14.13 36.65
N VAL A 576 -12.22 14.12 37.94
CA VAL A 576 -11.13 13.32 38.49
C VAL A 576 -11.72 12.16 39.29
N GLU A 577 -10.89 11.19 39.66
CA GLU A 577 -11.28 10.02 40.46
C GLU A 577 -12.19 10.34 41.66
N ALA A 578 -11.91 11.43 42.38
CA ALA A 578 -12.68 11.85 43.56
C ALA A 578 -14.13 12.27 43.24
N ASP A 579 -14.40 12.77 42.03
CA ASP A 579 -15.76 13.18 41.64
C ASP A 579 -16.70 11.97 41.50
N PHE A 580 -16.15 10.78 41.24
CA PHE A 580 -16.92 9.53 41.13
C PHE A 580 -17.31 8.92 42.48
N ALA A 581 -17.00 9.58 43.61
CA ALA A 581 -17.52 9.20 44.92
C ALA A 581 -19.05 9.39 45.03
N SER A 582 -19.60 10.30 44.23
CA SER A 582 -21.03 10.59 44.14
C SER A 582 -21.44 10.77 42.67
N PRO A 583 -21.47 9.69 41.87
CA PRO A 583 -21.77 9.80 40.45
C PRO A 583 -23.23 10.24 40.25
N ALA A 584 -23.48 11.02 39.18
CA ALA A 584 -24.83 11.41 38.78
C ALA A 584 -25.65 10.17 38.34
N PHE A 585 -24.98 9.20 37.73
CA PHE A 585 -25.56 7.92 37.35
C PHE A 585 -24.59 6.79 37.66
N GLU A 586 -25.09 5.70 38.23
CA GLU A 586 -24.40 4.42 38.35
C GLU A 586 -25.32 3.32 37.80
N ILE A 587 -24.85 2.61 36.77
CA ILE A 587 -25.68 1.68 35.99
C ILE A 587 -24.94 0.37 35.83
N ASN A 588 -25.52 -0.73 36.28
CA ASN A 588 -24.99 -2.07 36.05
C ASN A 588 -25.07 -2.42 34.56
N SER A 589 -24.02 -3.04 34.02
CA SER A 589 -24.05 -3.56 32.65
C SER A 589 -24.84 -4.85 32.54
N THR A 590 -25.27 -5.16 31.33
CA THR A 590 -25.63 -6.50 30.89
C THR A 590 -24.36 -7.18 30.39
N GLN A 591 -24.08 -8.41 30.82
CA GLN A 591 -22.88 -9.15 30.44
C GLN A 591 -23.20 -10.37 29.56
N ARG A 592 -22.31 -10.67 28.61
CA ARG A 592 -22.40 -11.86 27.74
C ARG A 592 -21.04 -12.53 27.60
N SER A 593 -21.01 -13.85 27.79
CA SER A 593 -19.81 -14.65 27.43
C SER A 593 -19.64 -14.64 25.91
N VAL A 594 -18.42 -14.38 25.44
CA VAL A 594 -18.02 -14.49 24.04
C VAL A 594 -16.90 -15.52 23.99
N ASN A 595 -17.23 -16.75 23.65
CA ASN A 595 -16.34 -17.90 23.88
C ASN A 595 -15.66 -18.35 22.59
N ASN A 596 -14.38 -18.71 22.71
CA ASN A 596 -13.61 -19.41 21.67
C ASN A 596 -13.64 -18.72 20.30
N ILE A 597 -13.59 -17.39 20.28
CA ILE A 597 -13.50 -16.61 19.04
C ILE A 597 -12.07 -16.64 18.52
N ASN A 598 -11.92 -16.61 17.20
CA ASN A 598 -10.61 -16.61 16.57
C ASN A 598 -9.87 -15.33 16.95
N TYR A 599 -8.69 -15.45 17.52
CA TYR A 599 -7.94 -14.30 17.99
C TYR A 599 -7.23 -13.60 16.82
N ALA A 600 -6.52 -14.34 15.99
CA ALA A 600 -5.78 -13.78 14.87
C ALA A 600 -5.71 -14.76 13.70
N VAL A 601 -5.45 -14.23 12.51
CA VAL A 601 -5.14 -14.99 11.30
C VAL A 601 -3.69 -14.81 10.87
N TYR A 602 -3.27 -15.59 9.89
CA TYR A 602 -1.91 -15.56 9.35
C TYR A 602 -1.50 -14.15 8.88
N ASP A 603 -2.38 -13.48 8.15
CA ASP A 603 -2.11 -12.15 7.56
C ASP A 603 -1.86 -11.05 8.60
N ASN A 604 -2.22 -11.30 9.86
CA ASN A 604 -1.97 -10.36 10.95
C ASN A 604 -0.49 -10.30 11.37
N ASN A 605 0.31 -11.31 11.04
CA ASN A 605 1.69 -11.54 11.52
C ASN A 605 1.81 -11.65 13.06
N VAL A 606 0.73 -11.49 13.82
CA VAL A 606 0.77 -11.54 15.29
C VAL A 606 0.93 -12.96 15.81
N LEU A 607 0.41 -13.97 15.10
CA LEU A 607 0.59 -15.37 15.50
C LEU A 607 2.07 -15.76 15.51
N SER A 608 2.80 -15.43 14.44
CA SER A 608 4.23 -15.71 14.35
C SER A 608 5.07 -14.81 15.25
N ALA A 609 4.69 -13.55 15.41
CA ALA A 609 5.38 -12.60 16.28
C ALA A 609 5.24 -12.96 17.78
N ALA A 610 4.07 -13.46 18.19
CA ALA A 610 3.78 -13.87 19.56
C ALA A 610 3.96 -15.38 19.80
N ASN A 611 4.47 -16.13 18.81
CA ASN A 611 4.62 -17.59 18.84
C ASN A 611 3.34 -18.32 19.32
N LEU A 612 2.19 -17.92 18.77
CA LEU A 612 0.89 -18.52 19.02
C LEU A 612 0.57 -19.54 17.92
N PRO A 613 -0.11 -20.65 18.25
CA PRO A 613 -0.46 -21.67 17.26
C PRO A 613 -1.47 -21.12 16.24
N THR A 614 -1.56 -21.78 15.08
CA THR A 614 -2.63 -21.50 14.11
C THR A 614 -4.00 -21.79 14.74
N ASN A 615 -5.02 -21.02 14.34
CA ASN A 615 -6.37 -21.06 14.94
C ASN A 615 -6.38 -20.79 16.46
N TYR A 616 -5.47 -19.97 16.97
CA TYR A 616 -5.48 -19.55 18.37
C TYR A 616 -6.79 -18.83 18.70
N LYS A 617 -7.46 -19.29 19.76
CA LYS A 617 -8.78 -18.80 20.16
C LYS A 617 -8.75 -18.22 21.56
N ARG A 618 -9.55 -17.19 21.78
CA ARG A 618 -9.72 -16.56 23.08
C ARG A 618 -11.19 -16.40 23.44
N SER A 619 -11.44 -16.21 24.73
CA SER A 619 -12.76 -16.00 25.29
C SER A 619 -12.76 -14.70 26.08
N TYR A 620 -13.88 -13.98 26.01
CA TYR A 620 -14.05 -12.64 26.53
C TYR A 620 -15.39 -12.51 27.25
N ARG A 621 -15.51 -11.43 28.03
CA ARG A 621 -16.77 -10.95 28.55
C ARG A 621 -17.12 -9.63 27.87
N SER A 622 -18.21 -9.61 27.10
CA SER A 622 -18.76 -8.37 26.55
C SER A 622 -19.73 -7.74 27.57
N HIS A 623 -19.56 -6.46 27.84
CA HIS A 623 -20.42 -5.67 28.71
C HIS A 623 -21.10 -4.57 27.93
N LYS A 624 -22.38 -4.32 28.22
CA LYS A 624 -23.13 -3.19 27.66
C LYS A 624 -23.96 -2.48 28.72
N ALA A 625 -23.94 -1.15 28.72
CA ALA A 625 -24.79 -0.34 29.60
C ALA A 625 -25.46 0.78 28.78
N LEU A 626 -26.69 1.14 29.15
CA LEU A 626 -27.44 2.23 28.53
C LEU A 626 -27.77 3.27 29.61
N ALA A 627 -27.25 4.49 29.44
CA ALA A 627 -27.67 5.62 30.24
C ALA A 627 -28.91 6.26 29.62
N THR A 628 -29.90 6.54 30.46
CA THR A 628 -31.17 7.20 30.08
C THR A 628 -31.48 8.32 31.07
N GLY A 629 -32.22 9.35 30.63
CA GLY A 629 -32.56 10.49 31.48
C GLY A 629 -31.39 11.45 31.69
N LEU A 630 -30.40 11.43 30.79
CA LEU A 630 -29.33 12.43 30.77
C LEU A 630 -29.89 13.82 30.52
N THR A 631 -29.24 14.83 31.09
CA THR A 631 -29.57 16.23 30.82
C THR A 631 -29.03 16.66 29.45
N PRO A 632 -29.84 17.32 28.60
CA PRO A 632 -29.37 17.90 27.34
C PRO A 632 -28.23 18.92 27.54
N ASN A 633 -27.41 19.15 26.50
CA ASN A 633 -26.30 20.10 26.50
C ASN A 633 -25.36 19.99 27.74
N THR A 634 -25.07 18.77 28.17
CA THR A 634 -24.27 18.51 29.37
C THR A 634 -23.09 17.61 29.03
N THR A 635 -21.89 18.06 29.40
CA THR A 635 -20.70 17.23 29.30
C THR A 635 -20.61 16.28 30.49
N TYR A 636 -20.57 14.97 30.19
CA TYR A 636 -20.40 13.92 31.18
C TYR A 636 -19.02 13.30 31.05
N SER A 637 -18.29 13.23 32.16
CA SER A 637 -17.17 12.32 32.30
C SER A 637 -17.68 10.95 32.76
N TYR A 638 -17.13 9.88 32.21
CA TYR A 638 -17.53 8.52 32.53
C TYR A 638 -16.33 7.59 32.69
N ARG A 639 -16.56 6.50 33.42
CA ARG A 639 -15.66 5.35 33.53
C ARG A 639 -16.46 4.07 33.62
N VAL A 640 -15.93 2.98 33.09
CA VAL A 640 -16.56 1.65 33.12
C VAL A 640 -15.69 0.68 33.92
N GLY A 641 -16.28 -0.39 34.45
CA GLY A 641 -15.54 -1.39 35.23
C GLY A 641 -16.30 -1.85 36.46
N PHE A 642 -15.60 -2.09 37.56
CA PHE A 642 -16.21 -2.45 38.86
C PHE A 642 -15.33 -1.94 40.01
N ASP A 643 -15.76 -2.17 41.26
CA ASP A 643 -15.07 -1.61 42.42
C ASP A 643 -13.59 -2.03 42.46
N ASN A 644 -12.70 -1.02 42.46
CA ASN A 644 -11.24 -1.13 42.39
C ASN A 644 -10.63 -1.53 41.02
N ALA A 645 -11.41 -1.54 39.94
CA ALA A 645 -10.94 -1.78 38.58
C ALA A 645 -11.74 -0.94 37.57
N TRP A 646 -11.28 0.29 37.32
CA TRP A 646 -11.96 1.27 36.46
C TRP A 646 -11.14 1.58 35.21
N SER A 647 -11.81 1.76 34.08
CA SER A 647 -11.19 2.32 32.87
C SER A 647 -10.58 3.69 33.13
N GLU A 648 -9.79 4.19 32.19
CA GLU A 648 -9.51 5.62 32.13
C GLU A 648 -10.82 6.44 32.04
N ILE A 649 -10.77 7.67 32.54
CA ILE A 649 -11.89 8.61 32.47
C ILE A 649 -11.98 9.16 31.05
N ARG A 650 -13.17 9.04 30.47
CA ARG A 650 -13.51 9.53 29.13
C ARG A 650 -14.64 10.52 29.21
N THR A 651 -14.91 11.25 28.14
CA THR A 651 -15.97 12.26 28.14
C THR A 651 -16.83 12.20 26.88
N PHE A 652 -18.06 12.71 27.00
CA PHE A 652 -18.92 13.04 25.87
C PHE A 652 -19.82 14.23 26.25
N THR A 653 -20.46 14.86 25.27
CA THR A 653 -21.46 15.92 25.51
C THR A 653 -22.78 15.52 24.87
N THR A 654 -23.86 15.56 25.66
CA THR A 654 -25.22 15.31 25.14
C THR A 654 -25.65 16.40 24.16
N ALA A 655 -26.52 16.04 23.22
CA ALA A 655 -27.02 16.99 22.24
C ALA A 655 -27.80 18.14 22.88
N VAL A 656 -27.81 19.29 22.19
CA VAL A 656 -28.57 20.47 22.59
C VAL A 656 -30.03 20.35 22.16
N ASP A 657 -30.94 21.07 22.81
CA ASP A 657 -32.36 21.14 22.39
C ASP A 657 -32.59 22.09 21.21
N SER A 658 -31.66 23.01 20.96
CA SER A 658 -31.71 23.95 19.84
C SER A 658 -31.30 23.30 18.52
N LYS A 659 -31.59 23.99 17.41
CA LYS A 659 -31.14 23.65 16.05
C LYS A 659 -29.82 24.34 15.69
N ASP A 660 -29.04 24.69 16.70
CA ASP A 660 -27.77 25.39 16.52
C ASP A 660 -26.77 24.52 15.75
N GLU A 661 -25.73 25.17 15.22
CA GLU A 661 -24.67 24.49 14.50
C GLU A 661 -23.99 23.42 15.36
N PHE A 662 -23.72 22.27 14.76
CA PHE A 662 -22.89 21.23 15.35
C PHE A 662 -21.94 20.64 14.30
N LYS A 663 -20.82 20.08 14.79
CA LYS A 663 -19.85 19.37 13.96
C LYS A 663 -19.77 17.91 14.31
N PHE A 664 -19.47 17.08 13.32
CA PHE A 664 -19.08 15.69 13.53
C PHE A 664 -17.93 15.31 12.61
N LEU A 665 -17.24 14.23 12.99
CA LEU A 665 -16.16 13.67 12.19
C LEU A 665 -16.70 12.50 11.36
N TYR A 666 -16.19 12.36 10.14
CA TYR A 666 -16.47 11.23 9.26
C TYR A 666 -15.18 10.51 8.85
N MET A 667 -15.14 9.20 9.09
CA MET A 667 -14.07 8.27 8.73
C MET A 667 -14.67 6.95 8.23
N THR A 668 -13.91 6.17 7.46
CA THR A 668 -14.35 4.86 6.97
C THR A 668 -13.16 3.97 6.64
N ASP A 669 -13.40 2.67 6.45
CA ASP A 669 -12.51 1.72 5.78
C ASP A 669 -11.09 1.69 6.39
N SER A 670 -10.96 1.47 7.70
CA SER A 670 -9.64 1.39 8.33
C SER A 670 -8.89 0.11 7.97
N HIS A 671 -9.59 -0.98 7.66
CA HIS A 671 -9.02 -2.28 7.27
C HIS A 671 -7.88 -2.71 8.20
N ILE A 672 -8.11 -2.66 9.51
CA ILE A 672 -7.07 -3.03 10.48
C ILE A 672 -6.65 -4.48 10.23
N MET A 673 -5.41 -4.68 9.78
CA MET A 673 -4.83 -6.02 9.54
C MET A 673 -3.42 -6.18 10.09
N ASN A 674 -2.62 -5.11 10.08
CA ASN A 674 -1.22 -5.14 10.48
C ASN A 674 -0.75 -3.73 10.91
N GLN A 675 0.52 -3.62 11.30
CA GLN A 675 1.07 -2.40 11.90
C GLN A 675 0.93 -1.14 11.02
N GLU A 676 0.99 -1.28 9.69
CA GLU A 676 0.86 -0.12 8.79
C GLU A 676 -0.56 0.44 8.81
N TYR A 677 -1.58 -0.40 8.69
CA TYR A 677 -2.98 0.01 8.76
C TYR A 677 -3.33 0.59 10.13
N ILE A 678 -2.84 -0.05 11.20
CA ILE A 678 -2.97 0.44 12.57
C ILE A 678 -2.41 1.86 12.71
N ASN A 679 -1.21 2.10 12.17
CA ASN A 679 -0.56 3.40 12.25
C ASN A 679 -1.30 4.46 11.41
N ASN A 680 -1.71 4.14 10.18
CA ASN A 680 -2.45 5.06 9.31
C ASN A 680 -3.73 5.55 9.98
N THR A 681 -4.56 4.62 10.46
CA THR A 681 -5.82 4.96 11.13
C THR A 681 -5.55 5.73 12.42
N ARG A 682 -4.49 5.41 13.17
CA ARG A 682 -4.09 6.17 14.36
C ARG A 682 -3.72 7.62 14.04
N TRP A 683 -3.00 7.86 12.94
CA TRP A 683 -2.66 9.21 12.51
C TRP A 683 -3.92 10.00 12.17
N VAL A 684 -4.84 9.39 11.42
CA VAL A 684 -6.13 9.99 11.07
C VAL A 684 -6.95 10.31 12.32
N ALA A 685 -7.14 9.35 13.23
CA ALA A 685 -7.89 9.55 14.46
C ALA A 685 -7.29 10.67 15.33
N THR A 686 -5.96 10.73 15.43
CA THR A 686 -5.25 11.77 16.18
C THR A 686 -5.42 13.15 15.52
N ALA A 687 -5.22 13.23 14.20
CA ALA A 687 -5.35 14.46 13.44
C ALA A 687 -6.79 15.00 13.50
N ALA A 688 -7.79 14.13 13.31
CA ALA A 688 -9.20 14.49 13.39
C ALA A 688 -9.58 15.02 14.78
N ALA A 689 -9.17 14.31 15.84
CA ALA A 689 -9.47 14.70 17.22
C ALA A 689 -8.77 16.00 17.68
N ASN A 690 -7.67 16.38 17.03
CA ASN A 690 -6.99 17.65 17.29
C ASN A 690 -7.55 18.78 16.42
N LYS A 691 -7.99 18.47 15.21
CA LYS A 691 -8.53 19.45 14.25
C LYS A 691 -9.92 19.92 14.63
N ALA A 692 -10.79 19.01 15.07
CA ALA A 692 -12.18 19.28 15.43
C ALA A 692 -12.48 18.89 16.89
N PRO A 693 -11.85 19.54 17.90
CA PRO A 693 -12.06 19.20 19.30
C PRO A 693 -13.48 19.48 19.79
N ASP A 694 -14.25 20.29 19.07
CA ASP A 694 -15.64 20.64 19.32
C ASP A 694 -16.65 19.69 18.62
N ALA A 695 -16.16 18.71 17.85
CA ALA A 695 -17.01 17.69 17.24
C ALA A 695 -17.83 16.93 18.30
N ARG A 696 -19.04 16.52 17.94
CA ARG A 696 -20.01 15.92 18.86
C ARG A 696 -20.03 14.41 18.83
N PHE A 697 -19.69 13.82 17.69
CA PHE A 697 -19.57 12.39 17.50
C PHE A 697 -18.66 12.08 16.30
N LEU A 698 -18.28 10.81 16.18
CA LEU A 698 -17.57 10.26 15.03
C LEU A 698 -18.49 9.27 14.30
N LEU A 699 -18.86 9.60 13.06
CA LEU A 699 -19.52 8.69 12.14
C LEU A 699 -18.49 7.81 11.45
N PHE A 700 -18.68 6.49 11.51
CA PHE A 700 -17.79 5.51 10.88
C PHE A 700 -18.58 4.50 10.06
N THR A 701 -18.40 4.48 8.74
CA THR A 701 -19.27 3.76 7.81
C THR A 701 -18.80 2.34 7.46
N GLY A 702 -18.19 1.61 8.40
CA GLY A 702 -17.84 0.20 8.22
C GLY A 702 -16.43 -0.08 7.67
N ASP A 703 -16.11 -1.36 7.52
CA ASP A 703 -14.78 -1.92 7.25
C ASP A 703 -13.75 -1.45 8.28
N PHE A 704 -14.11 -1.68 9.56
CA PHE A 704 -13.24 -1.41 10.70
C PHE A 704 -11.99 -2.29 10.64
N VAL A 705 -12.20 -3.56 10.32
CA VAL A 705 -11.20 -4.62 10.29
C VAL A 705 -11.03 -5.15 8.87
N GLU A 706 -9.98 -5.92 8.61
CA GLU A 706 -9.74 -6.50 7.28
C GLU A 706 -10.34 -7.89 7.16
N THR A 707 -10.27 -8.70 8.20
CA THR A 707 -10.69 -10.08 8.11
C THR A 707 -12.09 -10.27 8.63
N GLY A 708 -13.01 -10.33 7.68
CA GLY A 708 -14.41 -10.71 7.87
C GLY A 708 -14.64 -12.20 7.63
N THR A 709 -15.88 -12.63 7.82
CA THR A 709 -16.42 -13.96 7.51
C THR A 709 -15.75 -15.10 8.29
N VAL A 710 -15.47 -16.24 7.65
CA VAL A 710 -14.88 -17.43 8.31
C VAL A 710 -13.44 -17.21 8.75
N THR A 711 -12.74 -16.25 8.15
CA THR A 711 -11.35 -15.87 8.46
C THR A 711 -11.26 -14.71 9.47
N ASN A 712 -12.28 -14.46 10.29
CA ASN A 712 -12.30 -13.31 11.21
C ASN A 712 -11.19 -13.32 12.28
N ALA A 713 -10.75 -12.15 12.72
CA ALA A 713 -9.76 -11.98 13.80
C ALA A 713 -10.22 -10.94 14.85
N GLU A 714 -10.39 -11.37 16.10
CA GLU A 714 -10.68 -10.44 17.21
C GLU A 714 -9.54 -9.46 17.51
N TRP A 715 -8.29 -9.85 17.24
CA TRP A 715 -7.13 -9.00 17.43
C TRP A 715 -7.21 -7.72 16.59
N GLU A 716 -7.81 -7.77 15.40
CA GLU A 716 -8.01 -6.58 14.56
C GLU A 716 -8.98 -5.59 15.23
N TRP A 717 -10.08 -6.08 15.80
CA TRP A 717 -11.02 -5.26 16.59
C TRP A 717 -10.33 -4.67 17.83
N GLU A 718 -9.54 -5.49 18.54
CA GLU A 718 -8.75 -5.04 19.67
C GLU A 718 -7.81 -3.89 19.26
N GLN A 719 -7.09 -4.02 18.14
CA GLN A 719 -6.19 -2.97 17.65
C GLN A 719 -6.95 -1.72 17.19
N PHE A 720 -8.13 -1.89 16.58
CA PHE A 720 -9.00 -0.78 16.23
C PHE A 720 -9.31 0.09 17.46
N PHE A 721 -9.77 -0.50 18.57
CA PHE A 721 -10.14 0.25 19.77
C PHE A 721 -8.95 0.67 20.65
N GLU A 722 -7.99 -0.22 20.90
CA GLU A 722 -6.93 0.00 21.89
C GLU A 722 -5.71 0.74 21.34
N THR A 723 -5.55 0.78 20.02
CA THR A 723 -4.39 1.42 19.38
C THR A 723 -4.82 2.50 18.38
N SER A 724 -5.61 2.15 17.37
CA SER A 724 -5.88 3.04 16.23
C SER A 724 -6.82 4.18 16.59
N MET A 725 -8.03 3.87 17.05
CA MET A 725 -9.09 4.86 17.26
C MET A 725 -9.11 5.47 18.66
N LYS A 726 -8.33 4.93 19.60
CA LYS A 726 -8.22 5.41 20.98
C LYS A 726 -8.14 6.93 21.11
N PRO A 727 -7.33 7.66 20.31
CA PRO A 727 -7.25 9.13 20.40
C PRO A 727 -8.57 9.87 20.12
N ALA A 728 -9.47 9.29 19.32
CA ALA A 728 -10.76 9.89 18.96
C ALA A 728 -11.90 9.39 19.87
N ILE A 729 -12.00 8.09 20.12
CA ILE A 729 -13.12 7.47 20.86
C ILE A 729 -13.10 7.75 22.38
N GLN A 730 -12.00 8.30 22.89
CA GLN A 730 -11.94 8.83 24.25
C GLN A 730 -12.65 10.19 24.40
N LYS A 731 -12.85 10.91 23.28
CA LYS A 731 -13.46 12.25 23.23
C LYS A 731 -14.85 12.26 22.61
N PHE A 732 -15.11 11.36 21.66
CA PHE A 732 -16.34 11.38 20.86
C PHE A 732 -17.05 10.02 20.94
N PRO A 733 -18.37 10.00 21.17
CA PRO A 733 -19.16 8.80 20.94
C PRO A 733 -19.15 8.44 19.45
N MET A 734 -19.23 7.16 19.15
CA MET A 734 -19.28 6.65 17.78
C MET A 734 -20.72 6.50 17.26
N VAL A 735 -20.84 6.67 15.95
CA VAL A 735 -21.99 6.30 15.13
C VAL A 735 -21.50 5.28 14.10
N PRO A 736 -21.46 3.98 14.44
CA PRO A 736 -20.96 2.93 13.55
C PRO A 736 -22.05 2.34 12.62
N THR A 737 -21.67 1.87 11.45
CA THR A 737 -22.40 0.86 10.65
C THR A 737 -21.43 -0.23 10.21
N ASP A 738 -21.93 -1.40 9.80
CA ASP A 738 -21.11 -2.53 9.36
C ASP A 738 -20.78 -2.48 7.86
N GLY A 739 -19.54 -2.86 7.54
CA GLY A 739 -19.05 -3.12 6.19
C GLY A 739 -18.94 -4.60 5.89
N ASN A 740 -18.57 -4.94 4.65
CA ASN A 740 -18.47 -6.35 4.23
C ASN A 740 -17.30 -7.07 4.90
N HIS A 741 -16.28 -6.36 5.36
CA HIS A 741 -15.20 -6.94 6.16
C HIS A 741 -15.55 -7.10 7.64
N ASP A 742 -16.64 -6.50 8.11
CA ASP A 742 -17.10 -6.64 9.49
C ASP A 742 -18.06 -7.83 9.67
N ASP A 743 -18.58 -8.37 8.56
CA ASP A 743 -19.54 -9.47 8.56
C ASP A 743 -18.89 -10.79 9.00
N SER A 744 -18.99 -11.10 10.29
CA SER A 744 -18.39 -12.25 10.94
C SER A 744 -19.43 -13.19 11.58
N PRO A 745 -19.27 -14.52 11.50
CA PRO A 745 -20.13 -15.49 12.20
C PRO A 745 -20.07 -15.36 13.72
N ASN A 746 -18.99 -14.79 14.27
CA ASN A 746 -18.78 -14.61 15.71
C ASN A 746 -19.44 -13.35 16.27
N LEU A 747 -20.18 -12.60 15.45
CA LEU A 747 -20.94 -11.41 15.85
C LEU A 747 -20.06 -10.31 16.49
N ASN A 748 -18.80 -10.16 16.07
CA ASN A 748 -17.83 -9.23 16.68
C ASN A 748 -18.39 -7.81 16.75
N TYR A 749 -18.97 -7.29 15.66
CA TYR A 749 -19.64 -5.98 15.64
C TYR A 749 -20.67 -5.83 16.77
N THR A 750 -21.54 -6.84 16.92
CA THR A 750 -22.57 -6.85 17.96
C THR A 750 -21.97 -6.85 19.35
N HIS A 751 -20.79 -7.43 19.56
CA HIS A 751 -20.18 -7.46 20.88
C HIS A 751 -19.51 -6.14 21.25
N HIS A 752 -18.98 -5.41 20.26
CA HIS A 752 -18.21 -4.17 20.47
C HIS A 752 -19.04 -2.89 20.55
N PHE A 753 -20.26 -2.85 19.97
CA PHE A 753 -21.06 -1.62 19.95
C PHE A 753 -22.40 -1.73 20.70
N ASN A 754 -22.90 -0.62 21.24
CA ASN A 754 -24.20 -0.55 21.93
C ASN A 754 -25.09 0.58 21.38
N THR A 755 -25.39 0.51 20.09
CA THR A 755 -26.35 1.36 19.38
C THR A 755 -27.79 0.89 19.61
N ASP A 756 -28.77 1.66 19.13
CA ASP A 756 -30.18 1.28 19.27
C ASP A 756 -30.48 0.00 18.49
N SER A 757 -31.12 -0.97 19.15
CA SER A 757 -31.47 -2.27 18.60
C SER A 757 -32.98 -2.48 18.46
N ILE A 758 -33.79 -1.42 18.54
CA ILE A 758 -35.24 -1.51 18.35
C ILE A 758 -35.60 -2.14 17.00
N PHE A 759 -34.89 -1.80 15.91
CA PHE A 759 -35.12 -2.42 14.60
C PHE A 759 -34.96 -3.95 14.65
N ASN A 760 -33.91 -4.46 15.30
CA ASN A 760 -33.72 -5.90 15.50
C ASN A 760 -34.89 -6.58 16.21
N GLN A 761 -35.59 -5.85 17.08
CA GLN A 761 -36.72 -6.36 17.86
C GLN A 761 -38.02 -6.30 17.06
N SER A 762 -38.22 -5.23 16.28
CA SER A 762 -39.47 -4.96 15.56
C SER A 762 -39.53 -5.50 14.13
N ALA A 763 -38.40 -5.72 13.47
CA ALA A 763 -38.35 -6.15 12.08
C ALA A 763 -38.88 -7.58 11.90
N ALA A 764 -39.67 -7.80 10.84
CA ALA A 764 -40.16 -9.13 10.48
C ALA A 764 -39.00 -10.04 10.04
N THR A 765 -38.12 -9.53 9.18
CA THR A 765 -36.84 -10.17 8.87
C THR A 765 -35.73 -9.45 9.64
N LYS A 766 -35.14 -10.14 10.60
CA LYS A 766 -34.11 -9.58 11.49
C LYS A 766 -32.73 -9.60 10.82
N PRO A 767 -31.94 -8.51 10.96
CA PRO A 767 -30.55 -8.52 10.55
C PRO A 767 -29.70 -9.44 11.44
N GLN A 768 -28.52 -9.82 10.95
CA GLN A 768 -27.56 -10.66 11.64
C GLN A 768 -27.08 -10.03 12.95
N PHE A 769 -26.61 -8.79 12.85
CA PHE A 769 -26.04 -8.06 13.96
C PHE A 769 -27.08 -7.18 14.65
N HIS A 770 -26.88 -6.97 15.95
CA HIS A 770 -27.70 -6.02 16.69
C HIS A 770 -27.15 -4.61 16.52
N GLY A 771 -28.05 -3.65 16.30
CA GLY A 771 -27.69 -2.23 16.29
C GLY A 771 -26.99 -1.75 15.02
N ILE A 772 -27.23 -2.41 13.90
CA ILE A 772 -26.74 -1.99 12.57
C ILE A 772 -27.77 -1.18 11.77
N ASN A 773 -28.99 -1.05 12.29
CA ASN A 773 -30.06 -0.24 11.70
C ASN A 773 -30.70 0.61 12.80
N TYR A 774 -30.46 1.92 12.78
CA TYR A 774 -30.94 2.84 13.79
C TYR A 774 -30.99 4.28 13.27
N SER A 775 -31.69 5.16 13.99
CA SER A 775 -31.81 6.57 13.64
C SER A 775 -31.65 7.44 14.89
N PHE A 776 -31.30 8.70 14.68
CA PHE A 776 -31.30 9.70 15.74
C PHE A 776 -31.38 11.11 15.13
N VAL A 777 -31.83 12.07 15.94
CA VAL A 777 -31.82 13.49 15.57
C VAL A 777 -30.71 14.20 16.31
N TYR A 778 -29.94 15.01 15.59
CA TYR A 778 -28.96 15.94 16.17
C TYR A 778 -29.13 17.30 15.49
N GLY A 779 -29.39 18.35 16.29
CA GLY A 779 -29.71 19.68 15.77
C GLY A 779 -30.92 19.64 14.84
N ASP A 780 -30.76 20.10 13.60
CA ASP A 780 -31.82 20.11 12.56
C ASP A 780 -31.74 18.92 11.60
N ALA A 781 -30.97 17.88 11.93
CA ALA A 781 -30.71 16.74 11.05
C ALA A 781 -31.21 15.42 11.65
N LEU A 782 -31.98 14.67 10.85
CA LEU A 782 -32.29 13.26 11.07
C LEU A 782 -31.20 12.41 10.40
N PHE A 783 -30.50 11.62 11.19
CA PHE A 783 -29.57 10.60 10.70
C PHE A 783 -30.26 9.24 10.66
N ILE A 784 -30.13 8.54 9.53
CA ILE A 784 -30.62 7.17 9.36
C ILE A 784 -29.42 6.30 8.96
N VAL A 785 -28.98 5.45 9.88
CA VAL A 785 -27.85 4.54 9.71
C VAL A 785 -28.40 3.15 9.44
N TYR A 786 -27.97 2.52 8.37
CA TYR A 786 -28.47 1.19 8.02
C TYR A 786 -27.40 0.31 7.39
N SER A 787 -27.58 -1.00 7.56
CA SER A 787 -26.72 -2.03 6.99
C SER A 787 -27.19 -2.45 5.62
N GLN A 788 -26.23 -2.55 4.72
CA GLN A 788 -26.40 -3.18 3.41
C GLN A 788 -26.01 -4.67 3.44
N GLN A 789 -25.29 -5.16 4.45
CA GLN A 789 -24.72 -6.51 4.40
C GLN A 789 -25.78 -7.62 4.44
N ASP A 790 -26.92 -7.35 5.06
CA ASP A 790 -28.01 -8.33 5.22
C ASP A 790 -29.01 -8.39 4.04
N TYR A 791 -28.71 -7.76 2.89
CA TYR A 791 -29.62 -7.74 1.73
C TYR A 791 -29.96 -9.12 1.16
N TRP A 792 -29.08 -10.10 1.34
CA TRP A 792 -29.29 -11.49 0.93
C TRP A 792 -30.39 -12.20 1.76
N ARG A 793 -30.77 -11.66 2.92
CA ARG A 793 -31.84 -12.22 3.75
C ARG A 793 -33.20 -11.90 3.14
N THR A 794 -33.94 -12.93 2.74
CA THR A 794 -35.28 -12.80 2.16
C THR A 794 -36.20 -11.96 3.05
N GLY A 795 -36.77 -10.89 2.50
CA GLY A 795 -37.68 -9.99 3.21
C GLY A 795 -37.01 -8.90 4.06
N TYR A 796 -35.67 -8.83 4.09
CA TYR A 796 -34.95 -7.77 4.81
C TYR A 796 -35.33 -6.38 4.30
N MET A 797 -35.26 -6.15 2.97
CA MET A 797 -35.66 -4.88 2.37
C MET A 797 -37.13 -4.54 2.66
N ASN A 798 -38.02 -5.55 2.66
CA ASN A 798 -39.44 -5.36 3.00
C ASN A 798 -39.66 -4.92 4.46
N SER A 799 -38.72 -5.23 5.36
CA SER A 799 -38.72 -4.76 6.75
C SER A 799 -38.06 -3.39 6.89
N LEU A 800 -37.01 -3.13 6.11
CA LEU A 800 -36.22 -1.89 6.18
C LEU A 800 -36.99 -0.67 5.66
N LYS A 801 -37.64 -0.77 4.49
CA LYS A 801 -38.30 0.41 3.88
C LYS A 801 -39.43 1.01 4.74
N PRO A 802 -40.37 0.22 5.30
CA PRO A 802 -41.40 0.78 6.20
C PRO A 802 -40.81 1.39 7.46
N TRP A 803 -39.73 0.81 7.99
CA TRP A 803 -39.02 1.38 9.13
C TRP A 803 -38.40 2.74 8.80
N PHE A 804 -37.79 2.89 7.62
CA PHE A 804 -37.26 4.17 7.11
C PHE A 804 -38.34 5.26 7.07
N ARG A 805 -39.51 4.92 6.50
CA ARG A 805 -40.66 5.83 6.46
C ARG A 805 -41.08 6.26 7.86
N ALA A 806 -41.17 5.32 8.79
CA ALA A 806 -41.52 5.61 10.18
C ALA A 806 -40.50 6.53 10.87
N GLN A 807 -39.20 6.44 10.54
CA GLN A 807 -38.19 7.35 11.12
C GLN A 807 -38.38 8.78 10.64
N VAL A 808 -38.70 8.97 9.35
CA VAL A 808 -38.98 10.28 8.78
C VAL A 808 -40.31 10.85 9.28
N GLU A 809 -41.35 10.02 9.36
CA GLU A 809 -42.67 10.39 9.88
C GLU A 809 -42.59 10.82 11.36
N ALA A 810 -41.77 10.16 12.17
CA ALA A 810 -41.57 10.51 13.58
C ALA A 810 -40.81 11.84 13.77
N ASN A 811 -40.09 12.31 12.74
CA ASN A 811 -39.23 13.50 12.81
C ASN A 811 -39.54 14.49 11.67
N PRO A 812 -40.79 14.98 11.53
CA PRO A 812 -41.19 15.78 10.38
C PRO A 812 -40.57 17.19 10.38
N ASN A 813 -40.06 17.64 11.53
CA ASN A 813 -39.57 19.00 11.73
C ASN A 813 -38.06 19.17 11.48
N THR A 814 -37.32 18.12 11.08
CA THR A 814 -35.90 18.22 10.71
C THR A 814 -35.76 18.72 9.29
N LYS A 815 -34.91 19.74 9.06
CA LYS A 815 -34.63 20.26 7.71
C LYS A 815 -33.80 19.26 6.89
N TRP A 816 -32.79 18.65 7.51
CA TRP A 816 -31.85 17.74 6.86
C TRP A 816 -32.18 16.29 7.14
N ARG A 817 -32.13 15.46 6.10
CA ARG A 817 -32.24 13.99 6.18
C ARG A 817 -30.98 13.37 5.62
N ILE A 818 -30.20 12.74 6.49
CA ILE A 818 -28.87 12.22 6.18
C ILE A 818 -28.90 10.70 6.33
N ALA A 819 -28.52 9.96 5.30
CA ALA A 819 -28.31 8.52 5.39
C ALA A 819 -26.81 8.20 5.48
N ALA A 820 -26.44 7.21 6.29
CA ALA A 820 -25.07 6.71 6.39
C ALA A 820 -25.05 5.21 6.10
N VAL A 821 -24.20 4.82 5.14
CA VAL A 821 -24.15 3.47 4.55
C VAL A 821 -22.70 3.07 4.28
N HIS A 822 -22.43 1.77 4.20
CA HIS A 822 -21.09 1.30 3.87
C HIS A 822 -20.87 1.29 2.35
N LYS A 823 -21.60 0.46 1.61
CA LYS A 823 -21.43 0.28 0.16
C LYS A 823 -21.99 1.46 -0.61
N CYS A 824 -21.20 1.94 -1.57
CA CYS A 824 -21.60 2.99 -2.49
C CYS A 824 -22.85 2.62 -3.29
N LEU A 825 -23.86 3.48 -3.27
CA LEU A 825 -24.95 3.47 -4.26
C LEU A 825 -24.44 3.99 -5.60
N PHE A 826 -23.56 4.99 -5.55
CA PHE A 826 -22.82 5.49 -6.69
C PHE A 826 -21.34 5.61 -6.34
N THR A 827 -20.50 5.12 -7.24
CA THR A 827 -19.04 5.22 -7.21
C THR A 827 -18.51 5.21 -8.64
N GLY A 828 -17.37 5.83 -8.85
CA GLY A 828 -16.62 5.87 -10.10
C GLY A 828 -15.40 4.95 -10.09
N SER A 829 -15.33 4.02 -9.14
CA SER A 829 -14.26 3.02 -9.08
C SER A 829 -14.79 1.58 -9.28
N GLY A 830 -13.99 0.59 -8.91
CA GLY A 830 -14.18 -0.81 -9.28
C GLY A 830 -15.53 -1.42 -8.90
N HIS A 831 -16.19 -0.94 -7.83
CA HIS A 831 -17.44 -1.52 -7.33
C HIS A 831 -18.70 -0.97 -8.00
N GLN A 832 -18.56 -0.11 -9.02
CA GLN A 832 -19.72 0.44 -9.72
C GLN A 832 -20.57 -0.62 -10.45
N GLU A 833 -19.94 -1.77 -10.75
CA GLU A 833 -20.50 -2.91 -11.47
C GLU A 833 -21.12 -3.97 -10.53
N ASP A 834 -20.93 -3.81 -9.22
CA ASP A 834 -21.34 -4.81 -8.25
C ASP A 834 -22.85 -5.08 -8.29
N ALA A 835 -23.19 -6.37 -8.23
CA ALA A 835 -24.57 -6.81 -8.37
C ALA A 835 -25.47 -6.27 -7.24
N ASP A 836 -24.94 -6.13 -6.03
CA ASP A 836 -25.68 -5.60 -4.89
C ASP A 836 -25.82 -4.07 -4.94
N ALA A 837 -24.82 -3.32 -5.42
CA ALA A 837 -24.94 -1.89 -5.68
C ALA A 837 -26.12 -1.58 -6.64
N LYS A 838 -26.34 -2.42 -7.66
CA LYS A 838 -27.55 -2.34 -8.51
C LYS A 838 -28.84 -2.53 -7.73
N ILE A 839 -28.89 -3.57 -6.89
CA ILE A 839 -30.06 -3.89 -6.07
C ILE A 839 -30.37 -2.70 -5.15
N PHE A 840 -29.37 -2.13 -4.48
CA PHE A 840 -29.60 -0.96 -3.62
C PHE A 840 -30.06 0.25 -4.42
N ARG A 841 -29.52 0.50 -5.62
CA ARG A 841 -30.02 1.58 -6.47
C ARG A 841 -31.49 1.37 -6.84
N GLN A 842 -31.87 0.15 -7.21
CA GLN A 842 -33.26 -0.19 -7.58
C GLN A 842 -34.21 -0.09 -6.38
N GLU A 843 -33.78 -0.54 -5.21
CA GLU A 843 -34.64 -0.67 -4.04
C GLU A 843 -34.72 0.62 -3.19
N MET A 844 -33.62 1.37 -3.10
CA MET A 844 -33.46 2.50 -2.17
C MET A 844 -33.58 3.87 -2.82
N LEU A 845 -33.15 4.08 -4.07
CA LEU A 845 -33.28 5.40 -4.70
C LEU A 845 -34.73 5.90 -4.75
N PRO A 846 -35.74 5.09 -5.14
CA PRO A 846 -37.13 5.54 -5.11
C PRO A 846 -37.61 5.89 -3.69
N LEU A 847 -37.10 5.21 -2.67
CA LEU A 847 -37.41 5.51 -1.27
C LEU A 847 -36.72 6.81 -0.82
N PHE A 848 -35.49 7.06 -1.27
CA PHE A 848 -34.76 8.29 -0.97
C PHE A 848 -35.42 9.51 -1.60
N ASP A 849 -35.95 9.36 -2.81
CA ASP A 849 -36.80 10.36 -3.45
C ASP A 849 -38.09 10.62 -2.65
N GLU A 850 -38.85 9.56 -2.36
CA GLU A 850 -40.11 9.62 -1.57
C GLU A 850 -39.89 10.36 -0.23
N LEU A 851 -38.78 10.05 0.42
CA LEU A 851 -38.44 10.57 1.73
C LEU A 851 -37.57 11.82 1.69
N ASN A 852 -37.33 12.42 0.52
CA ASN A 852 -36.49 13.62 0.35
C ASN A 852 -35.18 13.53 1.14
N ILE A 853 -34.42 12.44 0.97
CA ILE A 853 -33.09 12.28 1.57
C ILE A 853 -32.14 13.27 0.91
N ASP A 854 -31.48 14.08 1.71
CA ASP A 854 -30.68 15.21 1.25
C ASP A 854 -29.23 14.81 0.96
N PHE A 855 -28.66 14.01 1.86
CA PHE A 855 -27.23 13.71 1.88
C PHE A 855 -26.98 12.24 2.26
N VAL A 856 -26.16 11.55 1.47
CA VAL A 856 -25.78 10.15 1.72
C VAL A 856 -24.27 10.09 1.90
N ILE A 857 -23.85 9.61 3.06
CA ILE A 857 -22.45 9.40 3.41
C ILE A 857 -22.14 7.91 3.23
N GLN A 858 -21.13 7.60 2.42
CA GLN A 858 -20.78 6.25 1.94
C GLN A 858 -19.30 5.95 2.22
N GLY A 859 -18.94 4.68 2.38
CA GLY A 859 -17.56 4.17 2.44
C GLY A 859 -17.24 3.20 1.30
N HIS A 860 -16.59 2.08 1.60
CA HIS A 860 -16.33 0.92 0.72
C HIS A 860 -15.34 1.18 -0.43
N ASP A 861 -15.62 2.15 -1.29
CA ASP A 861 -14.74 2.50 -2.38
C ASP A 861 -13.61 3.40 -1.88
N HIS A 862 -12.37 2.96 -2.00
CA HIS A 862 -11.23 3.68 -1.46
C HIS A 862 -10.76 4.81 -2.39
N VAL A 863 -11.68 5.70 -2.76
CA VAL A 863 -11.51 6.89 -3.63
C VAL A 863 -12.37 8.04 -3.11
N TYR A 864 -11.98 9.31 -3.36
CA TYR A 864 -12.74 10.48 -2.93
C TYR A 864 -13.73 10.93 -4.00
N GLU A 865 -14.99 11.12 -3.63
CA GLU A 865 -16.07 11.32 -4.59
C GLU A 865 -17.15 12.28 -4.07
N VAL A 866 -17.45 13.33 -4.85
CA VAL A 866 -18.60 14.22 -4.65
C VAL A 866 -19.55 14.07 -5.84
N ILE A 867 -20.71 13.48 -5.60
CA ILE A 867 -21.65 13.00 -6.64
C ILE A 867 -23.03 13.65 -6.44
N GLY A 868 -23.58 14.28 -7.48
CA GLY A 868 -24.92 14.88 -7.48
C GLY A 868 -24.96 16.39 -7.19
N PRO A 869 -26.09 16.97 -6.75
CA PRO A 869 -27.34 16.32 -6.37
C PRO A 869 -27.96 15.51 -7.51
N VAL A 870 -28.31 14.26 -7.21
CA VAL A 870 -28.89 13.30 -8.15
C VAL A 870 -30.41 13.27 -7.96
N ASP A 871 -31.15 13.36 -9.06
CA ASP A 871 -32.55 12.91 -9.14
C ASP A 871 -32.57 11.39 -9.01
N ASN A 872 -33.08 10.90 -7.90
CA ASN A 872 -33.07 9.48 -7.58
C ASN A 872 -34.01 8.63 -8.46
N GLN A 873 -35.00 9.24 -9.13
CA GLN A 873 -35.87 8.53 -10.07
C GLN A 873 -35.19 8.36 -11.44
N THR A 874 -34.60 9.44 -11.95
CA THR A 874 -34.01 9.47 -13.30
C THR A 874 -32.53 9.10 -13.32
N LYS A 875 -31.86 9.10 -12.17
CA LYS A 875 -30.41 8.94 -11.99
C LYS A 875 -29.61 9.96 -12.81
N THR A 876 -30.05 11.22 -12.80
CA THR A 876 -29.37 12.34 -13.48
C THR A 876 -29.11 13.48 -12.51
N VAL A 877 -28.20 14.40 -12.84
CA VAL A 877 -27.97 15.58 -12.01
C VAL A 877 -29.15 16.55 -12.09
N ILE A 878 -29.61 17.07 -10.95
CA ILE A 878 -30.66 18.09 -10.93
C ILE A 878 -30.15 19.36 -11.64
N PRO A 879 -30.82 19.84 -12.71
CA PRO A 879 -30.36 21.03 -13.43
C PRO A 879 -30.26 22.26 -12.53
N GLY A 880 -29.14 22.98 -12.61
CA GLY A 880 -28.92 24.21 -11.82
C GLY A 880 -28.64 23.98 -10.32
N SER A 881 -28.56 22.73 -9.86
CA SER A 881 -28.29 22.40 -8.46
C SER A 881 -26.85 22.63 -8.02
N VAL A 882 -25.91 22.83 -8.96
CA VAL A 882 -24.48 22.96 -8.67
C VAL A 882 -23.99 24.35 -9.05
N SER A 883 -23.33 25.04 -8.12
CA SER A 883 -22.74 26.37 -8.34
C SER A 883 -21.45 26.54 -7.54
N GLY A 884 -20.65 27.57 -7.83
CA GLY A 884 -19.45 27.91 -7.06
C GLY A 884 -18.31 26.88 -7.11
N VAL A 885 -18.43 25.84 -7.94
CA VAL A 885 -17.35 24.89 -8.24
C VAL A 885 -16.24 25.60 -8.99
N LYS A 886 -14.99 25.37 -8.61
CA LYS A 886 -13.83 25.91 -9.32
C LYS A 886 -13.30 24.88 -10.30
N ASP A 887 -13.04 25.32 -11.52
CA ASP A 887 -12.28 24.54 -12.49
C ASP A 887 -10.78 24.66 -12.17
N VAL A 888 -10.14 23.51 -12.05
CA VAL A 888 -8.71 23.34 -11.85
C VAL A 888 -8.14 22.40 -12.91
N ALA A 889 -6.81 22.35 -13.00
CA ALA A 889 -6.16 21.42 -13.92
C ALA A 889 -6.60 19.97 -13.61
N VAL A 890 -7.10 19.28 -14.65
CA VAL A 890 -7.44 17.86 -14.56
C VAL A 890 -6.18 17.09 -14.20
N ASN A 891 -6.31 16.22 -13.20
CA ASN A 891 -5.30 15.22 -12.88
C ASN A 891 -5.95 13.85 -13.04
N THR A 892 -5.39 13.04 -13.94
CA THR A 892 -5.93 11.72 -14.32
C THR A 892 -5.86 10.66 -13.21
N ASN A 893 -5.58 11.07 -11.97
CA ASN A 893 -5.57 10.21 -10.81
C ASN A 893 -6.23 10.91 -9.61
N THR A 894 -5.77 12.11 -9.24
CA THR A 894 -6.18 12.78 -7.99
C THR A 894 -7.36 13.74 -8.14
N ASN A 895 -7.71 14.16 -9.37
CA ASN A 895 -8.87 15.00 -9.66
C ASN A 895 -9.28 14.88 -11.14
N MET A 896 -10.01 13.81 -11.44
CA MET A 896 -10.43 13.40 -12.78
C MET A 896 -11.40 14.38 -13.43
N THR A 897 -12.23 15.04 -12.63
CA THR A 897 -13.20 16.02 -13.12
C THR A 897 -12.60 17.40 -13.30
N GLY A 898 -11.42 17.66 -12.72
CA GLY A 898 -10.83 19.00 -12.69
C GLY A 898 -11.68 20.00 -11.89
N LYS A 899 -12.47 19.52 -10.93
CA LYS A 899 -13.39 20.34 -10.12
C LYS A 899 -12.97 20.35 -8.66
N GLU A 900 -13.17 21.46 -7.96
CA GLU A 900 -12.96 21.54 -6.51
C GLU A 900 -13.96 22.48 -5.83
N GLY A 901 -14.26 22.19 -4.57
CA GLY A 901 -15.28 22.87 -3.77
C GLY A 901 -16.67 22.86 -4.40
N GLY A 902 -17.46 23.90 -4.13
CA GLY A 902 -18.80 24.06 -4.69
C GLY A 902 -19.90 24.25 -3.65
N ILE A 903 -21.08 24.59 -4.17
CA ILE A 903 -22.35 24.72 -3.46
C ILE A 903 -23.35 23.81 -4.19
N TYR A 904 -23.90 22.86 -3.46
CA TYR A 904 -24.79 21.81 -3.96
C TYR A 904 -26.19 21.98 -3.35
N ASN A 905 -27.16 22.42 -4.15
CA ASN A 905 -28.55 22.58 -3.74
C ASN A 905 -29.32 21.26 -3.90
N VAL A 906 -29.61 20.59 -2.79
CA VAL A 906 -30.28 19.28 -2.76
C VAL A 906 -31.81 19.38 -2.81
N GLU A 907 -32.37 20.54 -3.16
CA GLU A 907 -33.81 20.66 -3.42
C GLU A 907 -34.23 19.74 -4.58
N GLY A 908 -34.99 18.69 -4.26
CA GLY A 908 -35.47 17.71 -5.24
C GLY A 908 -34.45 16.63 -5.64
N GLY A 909 -33.32 16.50 -4.93
CA GLY A 909 -32.33 15.45 -5.20
C GLY A 909 -31.44 15.14 -4.00
N THR A 910 -30.50 14.21 -4.17
CA THR A 910 -29.62 13.73 -3.09
C THR A 910 -28.16 13.88 -3.47
N LEU A 911 -27.34 14.45 -2.57
CA LEU A 911 -25.88 14.44 -2.73
C LEU A 911 -25.30 13.15 -2.13
N TYR A 912 -24.41 12.47 -2.85
CA TYR A 912 -23.68 11.29 -2.39
C TYR A 912 -22.21 11.62 -2.21
N PHE A 913 -21.65 11.20 -1.08
CA PHE A 913 -20.28 11.56 -0.71
C PHE A 913 -19.53 10.37 -0.13
N ASN A 914 -18.31 10.16 -0.64
CA ASN A 914 -17.34 9.22 -0.12
C ASN A 914 -16.02 9.95 0.08
N ASN A 915 -15.44 9.87 1.29
CA ASN A 915 -14.20 10.56 1.58
C ASN A 915 -12.95 9.73 1.23
N SER A 916 -13.09 8.49 0.77
CA SER A 916 -12.06 7.48 0.51
C SER A 916 -11.83 6.52 1.69
N THR A 917 -10.67 6.56 2.36
CA THR A 917 -10.35 5.61 3.43
C THR A 917 -9.35 6.20 4.43
N SER A 918 -9.56 5.87 5.70
CA SER A 918 -8.64 6.15 6.80
C SER A 918 -7.49 5.13 6.91
N GLY A 919 -7.55 4.05 6.15
CA GLY A 919 -6.54 3.01 6.03
C GLY A 919 -5.56 3.26 4.88
N ARG A 920 -4.96 2.17 4.38
CA ARG A 920 -3.94 2.20 3.33
C ARG A 920 -4.49 1.95 1.93
N LYS A 921 -5.48 1.06 1.77
CA LYS A 921 -5.98 0.59 0.46
C LYS A 921 -6.44 1.77 -0.40
N ARG A 922 -6.35 1.63 -1.71
CA ARG A 922 -6.62 2.70 -2.68
C ARG A 922 -7.23 2.07 -3.92
N TYR A 923 -8.31 2.68 -4.40
CA TYR A 923 -8.83 2.37 -5.72
C TYR A 923 -8.59 3.53 -6.67
N TYR A 924 -8.55 3.20 -7.96
CA TYR A 924 -8.28 4.17 -9.00
C TYR A 924 -9.58 4.52 -9.71
N PRO A 925 -9.80 5.82 -10.00
CA PRO A 925 -11.02 6.26 -10.65
C PRO A 925 -11.06 5.80 -12.11
N TYR A 926 -12.24 5.44 -12.59
CA TYR A 926 -12.48 5.12 -13.99
C TYR A 926 -12.58 6.39 -14.82
N THR A 927 -12.17 6.35 -16.09
CA THR A 927 -12.40 7.44 -17.04
C THR A 927 -13.85 7.47 -17.50
N LYS A 928 -14.25 8.58 -18.12
CA LYS A 928 -15.57 8.72 -18.75
C LYS A 928 -15.85 7.58 -19.73
N GLU A 929 -14.89 7.27 -20.60
CA GLU A 929 -15.02 6.23 -21.61
C GLU A 929 -15.17 4.83 -20.99
N GLN A 930 -14.49 4.56 -19.87
CA GLN A 930 -14.63 3.30 -19.15
C GLN A 930 -16.02 3.17 -18.54
N MET A 931 -16.51 4.20 -17.83
CA MET A 931 -17.87 4.19 -17.29
C MET A 931 -18.91 4.04 -18.41
N GLU A 932 -18.76 4.73 -19.53
CA GLU A 932 -19.70 4.59 -20.66
C GLU A 932 -19.66 3.19 -21.29
N ALA A 933 -18.47 2.59 -21.40
CA ALA A 933 -18.31 1.23 -21.91
C ALA A 933 -18.95 0.17 -20.99
N ASP A 934 -18.92 0.42 -19.68
CA ASP A 934 -19.46 -0.48 -18.65
C ASP A 934 -20.96 -0.24 -18.37
N TYR A 935 -21.68 0.53 -19.21
CA TYR A 935 -23.11 0.82 -19.04
C TYR A 935 -23.96 -0.43 -18.77
N ALA A 936 -23.75 -1.51 -19.53
CA ALA A 936 -24.50 -2.76 -19.36
C ALA A 936 -24.29 -3.39 -17.97
N LYS A 937 -23.22 -3.02 -17.28
CA LYS A 937 -22.85 -3.53 -15.98
C LYS A 937 -23.24 -2.63 -14.82
N HIS A 938 -23.63 -1.37 -15.00
CA HIS A 938 -24.10 -0.53 -13.88
C HIS A 938 -25.50 0.08 -14.11
N GLU A 939 -25.99 0.12 -15.35
CA GLU A 939 -27.35 0.56 -15.71
C GLU A 939 -27.67 1.99 -15.25
N VAL A 940 -26.70 2.89 -15.45
CA VAL A 940 -26.83 4.34 -15.21
C VAL A 940 -26.39 5.08 -16.45
N ALA A 941 -27.33 5.74 -17.13
CA ALA A 941 -27.00 6.49 -18.34
C ALA A 941 -26.19 7.75 -17.98
N ASN A 942 -25.21 8.12 -18.81
CA ASN A 942 -24.35 9.29 -18.61
C ASN A 942 -23.71 9.33 -17.23
N TYR A 943 -23.23 8.18 -16.73
CA TYR A 943 -22.87 8.01 -15.33
C TYR A 943 -21.77 8.98 -14.87
N TRP A 944 -20.80 9.25 -15.74
CA TRP A 944 -19.75 10.26 -15.51
C TRP A 944 -20.31 11.64 -15.13
N ASP A 945 -21.47 12.02 -15.67
CA ASP A 945 -22.03 13.35 -15.44
C ASP A 945 -22.53 13.51 -13.99
N LEU A 946 -22.71 12.41 -13.24
CA LEU A 946 -23.05 12.46 -11.81
C LEU A 946 -21.91 12.99 -10.93
N PHE A 947 -20.65 12.94 -11.40
CA PHE A 947 -19.47 13.41 -10.68
C PHE A 947 -19.32 14.94 -10.86
N THR A 948 -20.11 15.67 -10.09
CA THR A 948 -20.26 17.12 -10.20
C THR A 948 -19.20 17.90 -9.44
N GLY A 949 -18.53 17.27 -8.46
CA GLY A 949 -17.44 17.86 -7.68
C GLY A 949 -16.09 17.19 -7.93
N LYS A 950 -15.20 17.31 -6.95
CA LYS A 950 -13.90 16.66 -6.99
C LYS A 950 -14.06 15.13 -6.94
N PHE A 951 -13.38 14.45 -7.85
CA PHE A 951 -13.41 12.99 -7.97
C PHE A 951 -12.01 12.47 -8.27
N GLY A 952 -11.48 11.59 -7.42
CA GLY A 952 -10.17 11.00 -7.62
C GLY A 952 -9.51 10.51 -6.34
N GLN A 953 -8.28 10.05 -6.45
CA GLN A 953 -7.55 9.41 -5.36
C GLN A 953 -6.77 10.44 -4.52
N PRO A 954 -7.06 10.62 -3.22
CA PRO A 954 -6.27 11.50 -2.35
C PRO A 954 -4.80 11.08 -2.17
N GLY A 955 -4.50 9.78 -2.29
CA GLY A 955 -3.14 9.23 -2.16
C GLY A 955 -2.63 9.08 -0.72
N ALA A 956 -3.24 9.78 0.24
CA ALA A 956 -2.97 9.68 1.67
C ALA A 956 -4.26 9.36 2.45
N PRO A 957 -4.18 8.79 3.67
CA PRO A 957 -5.34 8.58 4.54
C PRO A 957 -6.09 9.88 4.84
N VAL A 958 -7.42 9.77 4.99
CA VAL A 958 -8.31 10.93 5.10
C VAL A 958 -9.29 10.86 6.27
N PHE A 959 -9.76 12.02 6.69
CA PHE A 959 -11.00 12.21 7.44
C PHE A 959 -11.74 13.46 6.96
N SER A 960 -13.02 13.55 7.27
CA SER A 960 -13.81 14.77 7.03
C SER A 960 -14.33 15.37 8.33
N GLU A 961 -14.26 16.69 8.43
CA GLU A 961 -15.02 17.49 9.40
C GLU A 961 -16.29 17.96 8.70
N ILE A 962 -17.45 17.70 9.29
CA ILE A 962 -18.75 18.07 8.73
C ILE A 962 -19.49 18.96 9.73
N SER A 963 -19.78 20.20 9.33
CA SER A 963 -20.58 21.15 10.10
C SER A 963 -22.01 21.19 9.56
N VAL A 964 -23.01 21.15 10.44
CA VAL A 964 -24.43 21.15 10.09
C VAL A 964 -25.13 22.24 10.89
N ASN A 965 -25.82 23.14 10.20
CA ASN A 965 -26.75 24.09 10.78
C ASN A 965 -28.03 24.15 9.94
N THR A 966 -29.05 24.92 10.34
CA THR A 966 -30.31 25.00 9.58
C THR A 966 -30.12 25.52 8.14
N ASN A 967 -29.11 26.32 7.83
CA ASN A 967 -28.98 26.92 6.49
C ASN A 967 -28.18 26.03 5.53
N GLU A 968 -27.11 25.42 6.01
CA GLU A 968 -26.17 24.65 5.18
C GLU A 968 -25.49 23.50 5.94
N ILE A 969 -24.97 22.54 5.17
CA ILE A 969 -23.98 21.56 5.61
C ILE A 969 -22.65 21.91 4.94
N THR A 970 -21.58 22.04 5.71
CA THR A 970 -20.22 22.22 5.16
C THR A 970 -19.41 20.96 5.39
N VAL A 971 -18.78 20.46 4.32
CA VAL A 971 -17.86 19.31 4.36
C VAL A 971 -16.45 19.82 4.09
N SER A 972 -15.51 19.50 4.97
CA SER A 972 -14.08 19.76 4.77
C SER A 972 -13.30 18.48 4.99
N THR A 973 -12.64 17.99 3.93
CA THR A 973 -11.86 16.74 3.98
C THR A 973 -10.39 17.03 4.03
N TYR A 974 -9.66 16.30 4.87
CA TYR A 974 -8.24 16.49 5.10
C TYR A 974 -7.47 15.20 4.85
N THR A 975 -6.32 15.32 4.20
CA THR A 975 -5.31 14.25 4.14
C THR A 975 -4.33 14.38 5.31
N THR A 976 -3.76 13.25 5.74
CA THR A 976 -2.75 13.23 6.80
C THR A 976 -1.75 12.08 6.63
N SER A 977 -0.61 12.20 7.31
CA SER A 977 0.48 11.22 7.39
C SER A 977 1.15 11.28 8.76
N GLU A 978 2.20 10.49 9.00
CA GLU A 978 2.87 10.39 10.30
C GLU A 978 3.22 11.76 10.90
N ALA A 979 2.55 12.10 12.01
CA ALA A 979 2.73 13.34 12.79
C ALA A 979 2.62 14.66 12.00
N ALA A 980 2.11 14.64 10.77
CA ALA A 980 1.92 15.83 9.94
C ALA A 980 0.61 16.55 10.29
N ALA A 981 0.63 17.87 10.22
CA ALA A 981 -0.60 18.66 10.32
C ALA A 981 -1.55 18.28 9.16
N PRO A 982 -2.86 18.10 9.42
CA PRO A 982 -3.81 17.73 8.37
C PRO A 982 -3.88 18.81 7.29
N ILE A 983 -3.83 18.39 6.02
CA ILE A 983 -3.84 19.27 4.84
C ILE A 983 -5.25 19.24 4.25
N LEU A 984 -5.85 20.41 4.03
CA LEU A 984 -7.17 20.50 3.40
C LEU A 984 -7.08 19.94 1.97
N PHE A 985 -7.83 18.88 1.71
CA PHE A 985 -7.91 18.23 0.41
C PHE A 985 -9.01 18.81 -0.47
N ASP A 986 -10.18 19.09 0.12
CA ASP A 986 -11.33 19.67 -0.54
C ASP A 986 -12.33 20.23 0.49
N SER A 987 -13.16 21.19 0.09
CA SER A 987 -14.26 21.66 0.92
C SER A 987 -15.41 22.25 0.12
N PHE A 988 -16.63 21.78 0.40
CA PHE A 988 -17.84 22.19 -0.29
C PHE A 988 -19.01 22.37 0.67
N LYS A 989 -20.10 22.94 0.15
CA LYS A 989 -21.33 23.24 0.89
C LYS A 989 -22.54 22.55 0.27
N ILE A 990 -23.47 22.14 1.11
CA ILE A 990 -24.78 21.62 0.74
C ILE A 990 -25.83 22.60 1.26
N VAL A 991 -26.74 23.03 0.38
CA VAL A 991 -27.84 23.95 0.68
C VAL A 991 -29.16 23.32 0.24
N LYS A 992 -30.29 23.82 0.74
CA LYS A 992 -31.61 23.30 0.37
C LYS A 992 -32.58 24.46 0.18
N GLY A 993 -33.04 24.68 -1.04
CA GLY A 993 -33.90 25.81 -1.42
C GLY A 993 -33.12 27.01 -1.99
N ASN A 994 -33.85 28.08 -2.32
CA ASN A 994 -33.32 29.37 -2.84
C ASN A 994 -32.42 30.15 -1.85
N GLU A 995 -31.86 29.49 -0.83
CA GLU A 995 -30.88 30.06 0.08
C GLU A 995 -29.45 29.96 -0.48
N SER A 996 -29.29 29.90 -1.82
CA SER A 996 -28.03 30.27 -2.46
C SER A 996 -27.84 31.77 -2.26
N GLY A 997 -27.26 32.12 -1.11
CA GLY A 997 -26.73 33.45 -0.87
C GLY A 997 -25.67 33.75 -1.91
N LEU A 998 -26.08 34.35 -3.02
CA LEU A 998 -25.37 35.15 -4.03
C LEU A 998 -26.14 35.07 -5.36
N GLU A 999 -27.36 35.64 -5.42
CA GLU A 999 -27.83 36.14 -6.71
C GLU A 999 -26.97 37.33 -7.11
N ASN A 1000 -26.28 37.19 -8.25
CA ASN A 1000 -25.65 38.27 -8.99
C ASN A 1000 -26.70 39.33 -9.40
N ASN A 1001 -27.04 40.23 -8.49
CA ASN A 1001 -27.65 41.51 -8.85
C ASN A 1001 -26.57 42.59 -8.70
N ASN A 1002 -25.67 42.63 -9.69
CA ASN A 1002 -24.76 43.76 -9.90
C ASN A 1002 -25.58 45.01 -10.26
N GLU A 1003 -26.02 45.74 -9.24
CA GLU A 1003 -26.32 47.17 -9.35
C GLU A 1003 -25.21 47.95 -8.62
N PRO A 1004 -24.64 48.99 -9.24
CA PRO A 1004 -23.47 49.67 -8.69
C PRO A 1004 -23.77 50.42 -7.39
N ILE A 1005 -22.85 50.27 -6.46
CA ILE A 1005 -22.92 50.76 -5.08
C ILE A 1005 -22.49 52.22 -5.02
N ASN A 1006 -23.44 53.10 -4.74
CA ASN A 1006 -23.25 54.36 -4.01
C ASN A 1006 -24.45 54.60 -3.07
N SER A 1007 -24.91 53.53 -2.41
CA SER A 1007 -26.11 53.60 -1.56
C SER A 1007 -25.83 54.15 -0.17
N LEU A 1008 -24.61 54.02 0.38
CA LEU A 1008 -24.28 54.43 1.74
C LEU A 1008 -23.69 55.85 1.82
N PHE A 1009 -24.26 56.72 2.66
CA PHE A 1009 -23.74 58.06 2.91
C PHE A 1009 -24.08 58.61 4.31
N PRO A 1010 -23.15 59.31 4.99
CA PRO A 1010 -21.79 59.59 4.55
C PRO A 1010 -20.88 58.38 4.72
N VAL A 1011 -19.98 58.19 3.75
CA VAL A 1011 -18.78 57.34 3.89
C VAL A 1011 -17.58 58.27 3.66
N PRO A 1012 -16.66 58.45 4.63
CA PRO A 1012 -16.56 57.74 5.90
C PRO A 1012 -17.70 58.05 6.89
N ALA A 1013 -18.17 57.03 7.59
CA ALA A 1013 -19.24 57.13 8.58
C ALA A 1013 -18.67 57.36 9.99
N THR A 1014 -19.33 58.19 10.79
CA THR A 1014 -19.15 58.23 12.24
C THR A 1014 -20.11 57.23 12.87
N ASP A 1015 -21.22 57.64 13.48
CA ASP A 1015 -22.09 56.73 14.23
C ASP A 1015 -23.27 56.24 13.40
N LYS A 1016 -23.59 56.91 12.28
CA LYS A 1016 -24.73 56.58 11.43
C LYS A 1016 -24.41 56.73 9.96
N VAL A 1017 -25.02 55.87 9.15
CA VAL A 1017 -24.97 55.94 7.70
C VAL A 1017 -26.38 55.77 7.13
N ASN A 1018 -26.73 56.55 6.10
CA ASN A 1018 -28.00 56.43 5.41
C ASN A 1018 -27.84 55.57 4.16
N THR A 1019 -28.92 54.90 3.76
CA THR A 1019 -29.01 54.11 2.54
C THR A 1019 -30.16 54.56 1.65
N THR A 1020 -30.02 54.41 0.32
CA THR A 1020 -31.14 54.60 -0.62
C THR A 1020 -32.08 53.38 -0.69
N VAL A 1021 -31.74 52.29 0.00
CA VAL A 1021 -32.52 51.02 0.00
C VAL A 1021 -33.77 51.16 0.87
N ASN A 1022 -34.95 50.92 0.29
CA ASN A 1022 -36.23 50.90 1.00
C ASN A 1022 -36.53 49.50 1.58
N ASN A 1023 -37.51 49.39 2.47
CA ASN A 1023 -38.03 48.10 3.00
C ASN A 1023 -36.96 47.15 3.57
N ILE A 1024 -36.05 47.68 4.39
CA ILE A 1024 -34.95 46.89 4.94
C ILE A 1024 -35.46 45.86 5.95
N ASN A 1025 -35.09 44.59 5.76
CA ASN A 1025 -35.38 43.47 6.64
C ASN A 1025 -34.27 43.28 7.68
N ASN A 1026 -32.99 43.33 7.25
CA ASN A 1026 -31.84 43.30 8.15
C ASN A 1026 -30.60 43.97 7.53
N VAL A 1027 -29.63 44.31 8.39
CA VAL A 1027 -28.32 44.83 7.99
C VAL A 1027 -27.22 44.11 8.77
N THR A 1028 -26.17 43.67 8.07
CA THR A 1028 -25.01 42.98 8.66
C THR A 1028 -23.72 43.59 8.11
N ALA A 1029 -22.79 43.96 8.98
CA ALA A 1029 -21.42 44.34 8.62
C ALA A 1029 -20.48 43.14 8.73
N PHE A 1030 -19.53 43.04 7.80
CA PHE A 1030 -18.45 42.06 7.80
C PHE A 1030 -17.13 42.80 7.90
N ASP A 1031 -16.31 42.45 8.89
CA ASP A 1031 -14.95 42.97 8.96
C ASP A 1031 -14.01 42.26 7.95
N ILE A 1032 -12.76 42.71 7.87
CA ILE A 1032 -11.76 42.14 6.95
C ILE A 1032 -11.38 40.69 7.25
N SER A 1033 -11.73 40.17 8.44
CA SER A 1033 -11.53 38.77 8.82
C SER A 1033 -12.75 37.90 8.52
N GLY A 1034 -13.84 38.49 8.01
CA GLY A 1034 -15.08 37.80 7.66
C GLY A 1034 -16.05 37.64 8.84
N ARG A 1035 -15.78 38.22 10.01
CA ARG A 1035 -16.71 38.19 11.15
C ARG A 1035 -17.93 39.05 10.87
N SER A 1036 -19.12 38.51 11.08
CA SER A 1036 -20.40 39.21 10.90
C SER A 1036 -20.85 39.93 12.18
N ILE A 1037 -21.43 41.12 12.01
CA ILE A 1037 -21.97 41.98 13.08
C ILE A 1037 -23.31 42.53 12.60
N ASN A 1038 -24.41 42.21 13.28
CA ASN A 1038 -25.72 42.75 12.93
C ASN A 1038 -25.84 44.20 13.38
N LEU A 1039 -26.31 45.07 12.48
CA LEU A 1039 -26.42 46.51 12.72
C LEU A 1039 -27.87 46.93 12.95
N PRO A 1040 -28.16 47.76 13.97
CA PRO A 1040 -29.46 48.37 14.12
C PRO A 1040 -29.76 49.31 12.95
N PHE A 1041 -31.03 49.38 12.53
CA PHE A 1041 -31.47 50.35 11.54
C PHE A 1041 -32.90 50.82 11.83
N LYS A 1042 -33.22 52.02 11.35
CA LYS A 1042 -34.58 52.57 11.37
C LYS A 1042 -34.83 53.27 10.05
N ASN A 1043 -35.82 52.80 9.31
CA ASN A 1043 -36.05 53.20 7.92
C ASN A 1043 -34.74 53.04 7.12
N GLN A 1044 -34.27 54.12 6.49
CA GLN A 1044 -33.06 54.18 5.68
C GLN A 1044 -31.80 54.57 6.46
N THR A 1045 -31.86 54.66 7.79
CA THR A 1045 -30.70 55.02 8.61
C THR A 1045 -30.20 53.80 9.38
N ILE A 1046 -28.91 53.49 9.22
CA ILE A 1046 -28.21 52.37 9.85
C ILE A 1046 -27.30 52.93 10.94
N ASP A 1047 -27.38 52.36 12.13
CA ASP A 1047 -26.50 52.68 13.26
C ASP A 1047 -25.24 51.82 13.18
N VAL A 1048 -24.08 52.48 13.16
CA VAL A 1048 -22.75 51.87 13.06
C VAL A 1048 -21.87 52.26 14.24
N SER A 1049 -22.43 52.82 15.31
CA SER A 1049 -21.69 53.28 16.50
C SER A 1049 -20.93 52.15 17.21
N ASP A 1050 -21.45 50.93 17.18
CA ASP A 1050 -20.83 49.74 17.78
C ASP A 1050 -19.67 49.15 16.95
N LEU A 1051 -19.44 49.65 15.74
CA LEU A 1051 -18.31 49.23 14.91
C LEU A 1051 -17.03 49.97 15.31
N SER A 1052 -15.94 49.21 15.48
CA SER A 1052 -14.60 49.78 15.63
C SER A 1052 -14.13 50.47 14.34
N ASN A 1053 -13.20 51.42 14.44
CA ASN A 1053 -12.65 52.11 13.28
C ASN A 1053 -12.02 51.12 12.30
N GLY A 1054 -12.43 51.16 11.03
CA GLY A 1054 -12.01 50.17 10.05
C GLY A 1054 -12.84 50.14 8.77
N ILE A 1055 -12.49 49.20 7.90
CA ILE A 1055 -13.21 48.94 6.65
C ILE A 1055 -14.11 47.73 6.85
N TYR A 1056 -15.37 47.86 6.44
CA TYR A 1056 -16.37 46.81 6.50
C TYR A 1056 -17.06 46.65 5.15
N ILE A 1057 -17.56 45.45 4.89
CA ILE A 1057 -18.59 45.22 3.86
C ILE A 1057 -19.93 45.17 4.59
N VAL A 1058 -20.84 46.07 4.25
CA VAL A 1058 -22.20 46.09 4.80
C VAL A 1058 -23.13 45.42 3.81
N LYS A 1059 -23.82 44.37 4.26
CA LYS A 1059 -24.91 43.69 3.56
C LYS A 1059 -26.24 44.20 4.09
N ILE A 1060 -27.12 44.63 3.20
CA ILE A 1060 -28.49 45.07 3.49
C ILE A 1060 -29.42 44.09 2.78
N ASN A 1061 -30.24 43.37 3.53
CA ASN A 1061 -31.31 42.55 2.97
C ASN A 1061 -32.60 43.36 3.02
N ALA A 1062 -33.24 43.56 1.87
CA ALA A 1062 -34.46 44.33 1.74
C ALA A 1062 -35.39 43.69 0.71
N ASP A 1063 -36.66 43.53 1.06
CA ASP A 1063 -37.61 42.69 0.32
C ASP A 1063 -37.00 41.28 0.08
N ASN A 1064 -36.86 40.86 -1.18
CA ASN A 1064 -36.18 39.62 -1.60
C ASN A 1064 -34.82 39.89 -2.27
N LYS A 1065 -34.20 41.05 -2.03
CA LYS A 1065 -32.93 41.45 -2.62
C LYS A 1065 -31.85 41.67 -1.58
N THR A 1066 -30.62 41.35 -1.96
CA THR A 1066 -29.41 41.65 -1.18
C THR A 1066 -28.66 42.79 -1.83
N PHE A 1067 -28.31 43.80 -1.05
CA PHE A 1067 -27.41 44.88 -1.45
C PHE A 1067 -26.14 44.78 -0.61
N THR A 1068 -24.97 45.02 -1.21
CA THR A 1068 -23.71 45.11 -0.46
C THR A 1068 -23.10 46.50 -0.66
N SER A 1069 -22.33 47.01 0.30
CA SER A 1069 -21.64 48.29 0.17
C SER A 1069 -20.40 48.36 1.03
N ARG A 1070 -19.37 49.08 0.58
CA ARG A 1070 -18.17 49.34 1.38
C ARG A 1070 -18.45 50.46 2.39
N LEU A 1071 -18.16 50.21 3.65
CA LEU A 1071 -18.25 51.19 4.73
C LEU A 1071 -16.84 51.43 5.30
N LEU A 1072 -16.45 52.70 5.37
CA LEU A 1072 -15.28 53.14 6.13
C LEU A 1072 -15.79 53.80 7.43
N LYS A 1073 -15.57 53.15 8.58
CA LYS A 1073 -15.90 53.68 9.91
C LYS A 1073 -14.72 54.49 10.45
N LYS A 1074 -14.97 55.75 10.78
CA LYS A 1074 -14.00 56.67 11.41
C LYS A 1074 -14.21 56.82 12.90
#